data_AF-A0A7Y6UKU5-F1
#
_entry.id   AF-A0A7Y6UKU5-F1
#
_cell.length_a   1.000
_cell.length_b   1.000
_cell.length_c   1.000
_cell.angle_alpha   90.00
_cell.angle_beta   90.00
_cell.angle_gamma   90.00
#
_symmetry.space_group_name_H-M   'P 1'
#
loop_
_entity.id
_entity.type
_entity.pdbx_description
1 polymer ?
#
loop_
_entity_poly.entity_id
_entity_poly.type
_entity_poly.pdbx_seq_one_letter_code
_entity_poly.pdbx_strand_id
1 'polypeptide(L)'
;MTPEEIFEDALVPDTRSVLVLGSFERRVTVYSQQIRALNLVDALLSQNAVRDDGKIAIVGGGAAGVTAAVALSKAAPNLKALDLFEARADILQLQKNGTRYLHPHFYDWPSIGSDEEDAGLPIMNWTAGPAGDVVRALWNQFDEACRTTRLTFHPNSTVTSLRPSTTSTVRVVTTGTAISRIYDVVILAIGFGLEAFLDGDTDSYWKPSALAGAMLVQMQEPSIFISGNGDGGLVDFQMAAFDALEHRAICQLITNLDLGDALTELRTIEVEAWAPGANVNLLDAYRMRVKPLIPGPAWATIVEALRNNVRIRLHTNEAQLLRKTTALHNRLATFLIIEADRDIERNAITVTTGVGFTDGVVPATGPISLDGEAPFTPYRRFLRLGPDSAPNLAPFDALLATYPGRLLPKASATRPESPSLTASARARFAPFAPAAAPAPLPEQEAVGPPTLRIVLQRQGNNITWSGDLAPTDIDMLWRGNHGLSVYTDVAAADSDGLISALARLGCHAASFHLHARDAQGWRTSMTSLCASRSLPGPDIGTRCIVNDWDDPPVVVQRVTSPIADLASIVSERLDLETLRQLHGALYDVLGPPNVEIGWPIEARLKEQLWSRWLNWHPVLQAEPATRRRFMLLLVTEQDRDNITPELLVRVGPRSLRPFLTKPTIFGLTFAVCSEHAVSPIAVAPGNMAGGGLTGHACGVGWIQGRDLSAGFAAAQAWTTGVVLLAQLREAFRLAERDVRFDHAPGDPAKVGDVLSDQEPLVIPADELFVIALEAGEQSMQQHLRSVIQWRATNNRASLE
;
A
#
# COMPACT_ATOMS: atom_id res chain seq x y z
N MET A 1 -2.14 -30.96 -13.48
CA MET A 1 -1.42 -31.68 -12.43
C MET A 1 -2.39 -31.99 -11.30
N THR A 2 -2.29 -33.17 -10.71
CA THR A 2 -3.01 -33.55 -9.49
C THR A 2 -2.36 -32.87 -8.26
N PRO A 3 -3.06 -32.80 -7.10
CA PRO A 3 -2.44 -32.36 -5.85
C PRO A 3 -1.18 -33.14 -5.47
N GLU A 4 -1.13 -34.44 -5.75
CA GLU A 4 0.05 -35.29 -5.52
C GLU A 4 1.23 -34.87 -6.40
N GLU A 5 1.00 -34.71 -7.71
CA GLU A 5 2.05 -34.26 -8.65
C GLU A 5 2.61 -32.88 -8.29
N ILE A 6 1.75 -31.96 -7.84
CA ILE A 6 2.18 -30.61 -7.41
C ILE A 6 3.04 -30.69 -6.15
N PHE A 7 2.65 -31.54 -5.20
CA PHE A 7 3.41 -31.73 -3.96
C PHE A 7 4.80 -32.31 -4.25
N GLU A 8 4.86 -33.37 -5.04
CA GLU A 8 6.12 -34.03 -5.42
C GLU A 8 7.03 -33.12 -6.26
N ASP A 9 6.48 -32.34 -7.20
CA ASP A 9 7.27 -31.38 -8.00
C ASP A 9 7.88 -30.26 -7.14
N ALA A 10 7.20 -29.86 -6.05
CA ALA A 10 7.69 -28.85 -5.13
C ALA A 10 8.63 -29.41 -4.06
N LEU A 11 8.59 -30.71 -3.76
CA LEU A 11 9.37 -31.33 -2.69
C LEU A 11 10.86 -31.36 -3.03
N VAL A 12 11.69 -30.86 -2.11
CA VAL A 12 13.14 -31.01 -2.22
C VAL A 12 13.50 -32.48 -2.05
N PRO A 13 14.22 -33.12 -3.00
CA PRO A 13 14.62 -34.51 -2.89
C PRO A 13 15.35 -34.81 -1.59
N ASP A 14 15.16 -36.03 -1.09
CA ASP A 14 15.71 -36.49 0.19
C ASP A 14 15.23 -35.72 1.43
N THR A 15 14.29 -34.78 1.25
CA THR A 15 13.52 -34.17 2.33
C THR A 15 12.09 -34.72 2.32
N ARG A 16 11.41 -34.64 3.47
CA ARG A 16 9.98 -34.98 3.59
C ARG A 16 9.08 -33.76 3.78
N SER A 17 9.68 -32.58 3.86
CA SER A 17 9.03 -31.42 4.47
C SER A 17 9.56 -30.06 4.02
N VAL A 18 10.46 -29.99 3.02
CA VAL A 18 10.87 -28.72 2.42
C VAL A 18 10.29 -28.63 1.02
N LEU A 19 9.47 -27.62 0.78
CA LEU A 19 8.80 -27.37 -0.51
C LEU A 19 9.35 -26.09 -1.12
N VAL A 20 9.64 -26.08 -2.42
CA VAL A 20 10.06 -24.89 -3.17
C VAL A 20 8.84 -24.26 -3.85
N LEU A 21 8.68 -22.95 -3.70
CA LEU A 21 7.60 -22.20 -4.31
C LEU A 21 8.15 -21.05 -5.19
N GLY A 22 8.11 -21.26 -6.50
CA GLY A 22 8.29 -20.20 -7.49
C GLY A 22 9.72 -19.76 -7.82
N SER A 23 10.75 -20.28 -7.12
CA SER A 23 12.15 -19.85 -7.32
C SER A 23 12.79 -20.24 -8.65
N PHE A 24 12.25 -21.24 -9.35
CA PHE A 24 12.79 -21.76 -10.63
C PHE A 24 11.80 -21.63 -11.79
N GLU A 25 10.80 -20.77 -11.63
CA GLU A 25 9.72 -20.58 -12.59
C GLU A 25 10.06 -19.54 -13.66
N ARG A 26 9.46 -19.68 -14.84
CA ARG A 26 9.67 -18.74 -15.97
C ARG A 26 8.62 -17.63 -16.03
N ARG A 27 7.35 -18.02 -15.90
CA ARG A 27 6.24 -17.07 -15.80
C ARG A 27 6.19 -16.60 -14.36
N VAL A 28 6.67 -15.39 -14.09
CA VAL A 28 6.87 -14.86 -12.73
C VAL A 28 6.03 -13.62 -12.45
N THR A 29 4.90 -13.45 -13.15
CA THR A 29 3.92 -12.38 -12.83
C THR A 29 3.37 -12.59 -11.42
N VAL A 30 2.92 -11.51 -10.78
CA VAL A 30 2.28 -11.59 -9.45
C VAL A 30 1.16 -12.63 -9.45
N TYR A 31 0.24 -12.56 -10.42
CA TYR A 31 -0.84 -13.52 -10.59
C TYR A 31 -0.36 -14.98 -10.67
N SER A 32 0.62 -15.28 -11.53
CA SER A 32 1.14 -16.65 -11.69
C SER A 32 1.82 -17.18 -10.43
N GLN A 33 2.43 -16.32 -9.62
CA GLN A 33 3.01 -16.68 -8.33
C GLN A 33 1.92 -17.03 -7.30
N GLN A 34 0.82 -16.28 -7.28
CA GLN A 34 -0.31 -16.52 -6.39
C GLN A 34 -1.04 -17.82 -6.71
N ILE A 35 -1.29 -18.10 -7.99
CA ILE A 35 -1.93 -19.36 -8.42
C ILE A 35 -1.09 -20.57 -7.98
N ARG A 36 0.23 -20.53 -8.19
CA ARG A 36 1.13 -21.60 -7.73
C ARG A 36 1.10 -21.77 -6.22
N ALA A 37 1.05 -20.66 -5.47
CA ALA A 37 0.95 -20.70 -4.01
C ALA A 37 -0.34 -21.39 -3.55
N LEU A 38 -1.49 -21.02 -4.13
CA LEU A 38 -2.79 -21.63 -3.80
C LEU A 38 -2.81 -23.12 -4.16
N ASN A 39 -2.32 -23.49 -5.35
CA ASN A 39 -2.21 -24.88 -5.77
C ASN A 39 -1.30 -25.70 -4.84
N LEU A 40 -0.16 -25.14 -4.41
CA LEU A 40 0.76 -25.82 -3.49
C LEU A 40 0.16 -25.99 -2.08
N VAL A 41 -0.56 -24.98 -1.58
CA VAL A 41 -1.25 -25.09 -0.28
C VAL A 41 -2.35 -26.14 -0.32
N ASP A 42 -3.15 -26.18 -1.38
CA ASP A 42 -4.14 -27.25 -1.58
C ASP A 42 -3.48 -28.63 -1.64
N ALA A 43 -2.36 -28.76 -2.37
CA ALA A 43 -1.57 -29.99 -2.45
C ALA A 43 -1.07 -30.45 -1.08
N LEU A 44 -0.39 -29.57 -0.34
CA LEU A 44 0.13 -29.82 1.01
C LEU A 44 -0.96 -30.34 1.95
N LEU A 45 -2.13 -29.70 1.96
CA LEU A 45 -3.23 -30.08 2.85
C LEU A 45 -3.92 -31.37 2.38
N SER A 46 -4.06 -31.59 1.08
CA SER A 46 -4.69 -32.79 0.53
C SER A 46 -3.84 -34.05 0.76
N GLN A 47 -2.52 -33.90 0.82
CA GLN A 47 -1.58 -34.98 1.13
C GLN A 47 -1.42 -35.23 2.64
N ASN A 48 -2.09 -34.44 3.51
CA ASN A 48 -1.88 -34.47 4.97
C ASN A 48 -0.40 -34.37 5.36
N ALA A 49 0.38 -33.59 4.60
CA ALA A 49 1.83 -33.44 4.81
C ALA A 49 2.15 -32.71 6.14
N VAL A 50 1.16 -32.06 6.72
CA VAL A 50 1.20 -31.44 8.04
C VAL A 50 0.04 -31.97 8.88
N ARG A 51 0.27 -32.13 10.18
CA ARG A 51 -0.78 -32.47 11.14
C ARG A 51 -1.70 -31.26 11.36
N ASP A 52 -2.94 -31.51 11.79
CA ASP A 52 -3.90 -30.44 12.10
C ASP A 52 -3.37 -29.44 13.14
N ASP A 53 -2.60 -29.91 14.13
CA ASP A 53 -1.92 -29.10 15.16
C ASP A 53 -0.44 -28.84 14.84
N GLY A 54 -0.06 -29.00 13.58
CA GLY A 54 1.31 -28.88 13.12
C GLY A 54 1.83 -27.44 13.07
N LYS A 55 3.09 -27.31 12.66
CA LYS A 55 3.79 -26.04 12.52
C LYS A 55 4.33 -25.88 11.11
N ILE A 56 4.07 -24.75 10.48
CA ILE A 56 4.57 -24.43 9.15
C ILE A 56 5.38 -23.15 9.19
N ALA A 57 6.51 -23.13 8.49
CA ALA A 57 7.25 -21.90 8.20
C ALA A 57 7.20 -21.58 6.71
N ILE A 58 7.15 -20.30 6.39
CA ILE A 58 7.25 -19.76 5.04
C ILE A 58 8.44 -18.82 5.01
N VAL A 59 9.35 -19.00 4.05
CA VAL A 59 10.56 -18.19 3.92
C VAL A 59 10.46 -17.35 2.65
N GLY A 60 10.24 -16.04 2.81
CA GLY A 60 10.07 -15.07 1.75
C GLY A 60 8.70 -14.40 1.76
N GLY A 61 8.68 -13.07 1.90
CA GLY A 61 7.51 -12.19 1.89
C GLY A 61 7.16 -11.64 0.50
N GLY A 62 7.49 -12.36 -0.57
CA GLY A 62 7.05 -12.05 -1.93
C GLY A 62 5.60 -12.51 -2.20
N ALA A 63 5.10 -12.25 -3.41
CA ALA A 63 3.71 -12.56 -3.79
C ALA A 63 3.31 -14.03 -3.54
N ALA A 64 4.22 -14.96 -3.84
CA ALA A 64 3.99 -16.38 -3.60
C ALA A 64 3.91 -16.72 -2.11
N GLY A 65 4.88 -16.28 -1.30
CA GLY A 65 4.95 -16.59 0.13
C GLY A 65 3.82 -15.94 0.94
N VAL A 66 3.51 -14.67 0.68
CA VAL A 66 2.38 -13.97 1.29
C VAL A 66 1.06 -14.69 0.98
N THR A 67 0.87 -15.12 -0.27
CA THR A 67 -0.35 -15.83 -0.65
C THR A 67 -0.45 -17.20 0.00
N ALA A 68 0.66 -17.95 0.06
CA ALA A 68 0.70 -19.22 0.77
C ALA A 68 0.37 -19.05 2.27
N ALA A 69 0.87 -17.98 2.89
CA ALA A 69 0.63 -17.68 4.30
C ALA A 69 -0.85 -17.40 4.58
N VAL A 70 -1.48 -16.52 3.80
CA VAL A 70 -2.90 -16.19 3.98
C VAL A 70 -3.80 -17.38 3.62
N ALA A 71 -3.43 -18.17 2.61
CA ALA A 71 -4.19 -19.37 2.25
C ALA A 71 -4.13 -20.44 3.35
N LEU A 72 -2.96 -20.71 3.92
CA LEU A 72 -2.79 -21.64 5.04
C LEU A 72 -3.50 -21.15 6.30
N SER A 73 -3.43 -19.86 6.60
CA SER A 73 -4.05 -19.33 7.81
C SER A 73 -5.58 -19.45 7.80
N LYS A 74 -6.20 -19.40 6.61
CA LYS A 74 -7.64 -19.62 6.41
C LYS A 74 -8.01 -21.10 6.31
N ALA A 75 -7.26 -21.89 5.54
CA ALA A 75 -7.61 -23.28 5.26
C ALA A 75 -7.17 -24.28 6.36
N ALA A 76 -6.25 -23.90 7.24
CA ALA A 76 -5.75 -24.71 8.34
C ALA A 76 -5.71 -23.92 9.66
N PRO A 77 -6.88 -23.50 10.20
CA PRO A 77 -6.95 -22.64 11.39
C PRO A 77 -6.46 -23.30 12.69
N ASN A 78 -6.33 -24.63 12.70
CA ASN A 78 -5.90 -25.41 13.87
C ASN A 78 -4.37 -25.52 14.02
N LEU A 79 -3.59 -25.03 13.06
CA LEU A 79 -2.13 -25.07 13.11
C LEU A 79 -1.62 -24.46 14.42
N LYS A 80 -0.67 -25.12 15.07
CA LYS A 80 -0.06 -24.60 16.29
C LYS A 80 0.83 -23.39 16.05
N ALA A 81 1.47 -23.31 14.88
CA ALA A 81 2.25 -22.16 14.46
C ALA A 81 2.27 -22.02 12.94
N LEU A 82 2.11 -20.79 12.45
CA LEU A 82 2.30 -20.43 11.06
C LEU A 82 3.15 -19.16 11.02
N ASP A 83 4.43 -19.31 10.68
CA ASP A 83 5.41 -18.22 10.73
C ASP A 83 5.87 -17.85 9.30
N LEU A 84 5.77 -16.57 8.91
CA LEU A 84 6.37 -16.04 7.68
C LEU A 84 7.62 -15.23 8.01
N PHE A 85 8.77 -15.63 7.46
CA PHE A 85 10.05 -14.96 7.61
C PHE A 85 10.36 -14.13 6.36
N GLU A 86 10.66 -12.84 6.54
CA GLU A 86 11.11 -11.94 5.47
C GLU A 86 12.42 -11.25 5.90
N ALA A 87 13.40 -11.24 5.00
CA ALA A 87 14.70 -10.63 5.25
C ALA A 87 14.61 -9.10 5.36
N ARG A 88 13.61 -8.49 4.73
CA ARG A 88 13.37 -7.05 4.77
C ARG A 88 12.28 -6.66 5.78
N ALA A 89 12.07 -5.35 5.92
CA ALA A 89 11.16 -4.81 6.93
C ALA A 89 9.67 -5.02 6.61
N ASP A 90 9.32 -5.33 5.35
CA ASP A 90 7.94 -5.42 4.90
C ASP A 90 7.79 -6.47 3.78
N ILE A 91 6.57 -6.96 3.57
CA ILE A 91 6.21 -7.84 2.46
C ILE A 91 6.12 -7.05 1.15
N LEU A 92 6.30 -7.74 0.01
CA LEU A 92 6.16 -7.17 -1.35
C LEU A 92 6.96 -5.87 -1.57
N GLN A 93 8.07 -5.69 -0.84
CA GLN A 93 8.76 -4.41 -0.76
C GLN A 93 9.30 -3.90 -2.11
N LEU A 94 9.66 -4.79 -3.03
CA LEU A 94 10.19 -4.39 -4.34
C LEU A 94 9.14 -3.60 -5.14
N GLN A 95 7.89 -4.05 -5.09
CA GLN A 95 6.77 -3.44 -5.80
C GLN A 95 6.20 -2.22 -5.06
N LYS A 96 6.59 -2.00 -3.80
CA LYS A 96 6.11 -0.89 -2.96
C LYS A 96 6.48 0.44 -3.61
N ASN A 97 5.46 1.29 -3.83
CA ASN A 97 5.55 2.58 -4.55
C ASN A 97 5.91 2.48 -6.05
N GLY A 98 5.85 1.28 -6.66
CA GLY A 98 6.10 1.14 -8.09
C GLY A 98 4.94 1.63 -8.95
N THR A 99 5.24 2.27 -10.08
CA THR A 99 4.24 2.71 -11.08
C THR A 99 4.05 1.73 -12.24
N ARG A 100 4.82 0.63 -12.24
CA ARG A 100 4.68 -0.42 -13.27
C ARG A 100 3.26 -0.96 -13.23
N TYR A 101 2.59 -0.95 -14.39
CA TYR A 101 1.27 -1.54 -14.52
C TYR A 101 1.35 -3.05 -14.32
N LEU A 102 0.61 -3.55 -13.34
CA LEU A 102 0.39 -4.96 -13.09
C LEU A 102 -1.02 -5.30 -13.56
N HIS A 103 -1.12 -6.36 -14.35
CA HIS A 103 -2.39 -6.88 -14.83
C HIS A 103 -2.35 -8.42 -14.77
N PRO A 104 -3.39 -9.09 -14.26
CA PRO A 104 -3.35 -10.52 -14.00
C PRO A 104 -3.25 -11.36 -15.28
N HIS A 105 -4.05 -11.03 -16.30
CA HIS A 105 -4.20 -11.85 -17.51
C HIS A 105 -3.57 -11.24 -18.79
N PHE A 106 -3.00 -10.04 -18.71
CA PHE A 106 -2.51 -9.29 -19.88
C PHE A 106 -1.41 -9.99 -20.66
N TYR A 107 -0.61 -10.80 -19.98
CA TYR A 107 0.42 -11.58 -20.65
C TYR A 107 -0.13 -12.73 -21.52
N ASP A 108 -1.44 -13.01 -21.44
CA ASP A 108 -2.13 -14.00 -22.28
C ASP A 108 -2.79 -13.36 -23.51
N TRP A 109 -2.67 -12.03 -23.67
CA TRP A 109 -3.11 -11.32 -24.88
C TRP A 109 -2.52 -11.95 -26.14
N PRO A 110 -3.31 -12.15 -27.21
CA PRO A 110 -4.69 -11.68 -27.44
C PRO A 110 -5.77 -12.73 -27.14
N SER A 111 -5.58 -13.59 -26.13
CA SER A 111 -6.59 -14.59 -25.77
C SER A 111 -7.82 -13.92 -25.15
N ILE A 112 -8.99 -14.54 -25.29
CA ILE A 112 -10.23 -14.07 -24.64
C ILE A 112 -10.01 -14.03 -23.13
N GLY A 113 -10.44 -12.94 -22.47
CA GLY A 113 -10.29 -12.72 -21.03
C GLY A 113 -8.91 -12.19 -20.62
N SER A 114 -8.02 -11.90 -21.57
CA SER A 114 -6.71 -11.28 -21.27
C SER A 114 -6.81 -9.82 -20.82
N ASP A 115 -7.96 -9.20 -21.04
CA ASP A 115 -8.38 -7.85 -20.67
C ASP A 115 -9.12 -7.77 -19.33
N GLU A 116 -9.41 -8.91 -18.69
CA GLU A 116 -10.06 -8.94 -17.38
C GLU A 116 -9.15 -8.27 -16.33
N GLU A 117 -9.59 -7.12 -15.80
CA GLU A 117 -8.78 -6.39 -14.82
C GLU A 117 -8.77 -7.09 -13.45
N ASP A 118 -9.79 -7.87 -13.11
CA ASP A 118 -9.85 -8.65 -11.86
C ASP A 118 -9.00 -9.93 -11.95
N ALA A 119 -8.13 -10.16 -10.97
CA ALA A 119 -7.38 -11.41 -10.86
C ALA A 119 -8.29 -12.63 -10.65
N GLY A 120 -9.49 -12.45 -10.10
CA GLY A 120 -10.48 -13.50 -9.89
C GLY A 120 -10.02 -14.58 -8.91
N LEU A 121 -9.12 -14.24 -7.98
CA LEU A 121 -8.58 -15.16 -6.99
C LEU A 121 -9.52 -15.28 -5.78
N PRO A 122 -9.72 -16.49 -5.22
CA PRO A 122 -10.56 -16.67 -4.03
C PRO A 122 -9.90 -16.08 -2.77
N ILE A 123 -8.59 -15.91 -2.77
CA ILE A 123 -7.79 -15.39 -1.65
C ILE A 123 -6.70 -14.51 -2.25
N MET A 124 -6.36 -13.40 -1.58
CA MET A 124 -5.37 -12.43 -2.08
C MET A 124 -5.76 -11.85 -3.45
N ASN A 125 -7.04 -11.52 -3.63
CA ASN A 125 -7.53 -10.97 -4.89
C ASN A 125 -7.11 -9.50 -5.07
N TRP A 126 -7.03 -9.03 -6.31
CA TRP A 126 -6.67 -7.66 -6.66
C TRP A 126 -7.11 -7.33 -8.09
N THR A 127 -7.20 -6.03 -8.39
CA THR A 127 -7.55 -5.50 -9.71
C THR A 127 -6.33 -4.85 -10.36
N ALA A 128 -6.22 -4.93 -11.67
CA ALA A 128 -5.15 -4.38 -12.47
C ALA A 128 -4.91 -2.89 -12.16
N GLY A 129 -3.65 -2.50 -12.03
CA GLY A 129 -3.30 -1.16 -11.59
C GLY A 129 -1.80 -0.95 -11.41
N PRO A 130 -1.38 0.25 -10.98
CA PRO A 130 0.00 0.50 -10.59
C PRO A 130 0.45 -0.49 -9.51
N ALA A 131 1.70 -0.97 -9.60
CA ALA A 131 2.24 -1.97 -8.69
C ALA A 131 2.06 -1.58 -7.20
N GLY A 132 2.26 -0.31 -6.85
CA GLY A 132 2.06 0.19 -5.49
C GLY A 132 0.63 0.04 -4.97
N ASP A 133 -0.38 0.19 -5.83
CA ASP A 133 -1.79 0.04 -5.44
C ASP A 133 -2.16 -1.44 -5.26
N VAL A 134 -1.69 -2.29 -6.17
CA VAL A 134 -1.84 -3.75 -6.05
C VAL A 134 -1.19 -4.26 -4.76
N VAL A 135 0.04 -3.82 -4.46
CA VAL A 135 0.72 -4.16 -3.21
C VAL A 135 -0.08 -3.72 -2.00
N ARG A 136 -0.65 -2.51 -2.00
CA ARG A 136 -1.47 -2.02 -0.89
C ARG A 136 -2.70 -2.90 -0.65
N ALA A 137 -3.38 -3.32 -1.72
CA ALA A 137 -4.53 -4.22 -1.63
C ALA A 137 -4.16 -5.60 -1.07
N LEU A 138 -3.02 -6.16 -1.50
CA LEU A 138 -2.50 -7.43 -1.00
C LEU A 138 -2.01 -7.32 0.45
N TRP A 139 -1.36 -6.20 0.79
CA TRP A 139 -0.88 -5.93 2.14
C TRP A 139 -2.02 -5.88 3.15
N ASN A 140 -3.12 -5.18 2.82
CA ASN A 140 -4.30 -5.10 3.69
C ASN A 140 -4.89 -6.49 3.99
N GLN A 141 -4.92 -7.39 2.99
CA GLN A 141 -5.41 -8.76 3.18
C GLN A 141 -4.46 -9.60 4.04
N PHE A 142 -3.15 -9.41 3.90
CA PHE A 142 -2.15 -10.07 4.75
C PHE A 142 -2.21 -9.57 6.20
N ASP A 143 -2.28 -8.26 6.41
CA ASP A 143 -2.40 -7.65 7.74
C ASP A 143 -3.68 -8.12 8.45
N GLU A 144 -4.80 -8.18 7.73
CA GLU A 144 -6.04 -8.76 8.24
C GLU A 144 -5.85 -10.21 8.70
N ALA A 145 -5.15 -11.04 7.89
CA ALA A 145 -4.85 -12.41 8.26
C ALA A 145 -3.96 -12.49 9.51
N CYS A 146 -2.93 -11.64 9.63
CA CYS A 146 -2.09 -11.56 10.83
C CYS A 146 -2.89 -11.18 12.09
N ARG A 147 -3.91 -10.33 11.95
CA ARG A 147 -4.76 -9.89 13.08
C ARG A 147 -5.83 -10.92 13.49
N THR A 148 -6.32 -11.72 12.54
CA THR A 148 -7.48 -12.61 12.75
C THR A 148 -7.13 -14.09 12.83
N THR A 149 -5.89 -14.46 12.58
CA THR A 149 -5.44 -15.87 12.53
C THR A 149 -4.14 -16.07 13.32
N ARG A 150 -3.60 -17.29 13.30
CA ARG A 150 -2.31 -17.64 13.93
C ARG A 150 -1.08 -17.28 13.10
N LEU A 151 -1.28 -16.63 11.95
CA LEU A 151 -0.19 -16.17 11.09
C LEU A 151 0.66 -15.12 11.82
N THR A 152 1.93 -15.41 12.02
CA THR A 152 2.90 -14.49 12.63
C THR A 152 3.92 -14.05 11.57
N PHE A 153 4.11 -12.74 11.46
CA PHE A 153 5.07 -12.14 10.55
C PHE A 153 6.37 -11.79 11.28
N HIS A 154 7.51 -12.26 10.73
CA HIS A 154 8.86 -11.98 11.23
C HIS A 154 9.63 -11.16 10.18
N PRO A 155 9.49 -9.81 10.19
CA PRO A 155 10.28 -8.94 9.33
C PRO A 155 11.73 -8.87 9.80
N ASN A 156 12.62 -8.39 8.93
CA ASN A 156 14.06 -8.24 9.20
C ASN A 156 14.72 -9.53 9.71
N SER A 157 14.17 -10.68 9.33
CA SER A 157 14.54 -12.00 9.83
C SER A 157 15.07 -12.84 8.67
N THR A 158 16.36 -12.68 8.37
CA THR A 158 17.02 -13.44 7.31
C THR A 158 17.21 -14.89 7.74
N VAL A 159 16.58 -15.81 7.01
CA VAL A 159 16.83 -17.26 7.15
C VAL A 159 18.13 -17.59 6.43
N THR A 160 19.10 -18.12 7.17
CA THR A 160 20.46 -18.42 6.68
C THR A 160 20.68 -19.90 6.40
N SER A 161 19.81 -20.78 6.88
CA SER A 161 19.89 -22.22 6.62
C SER A 161 18.59 -22.92 7.02
N LEU A 162 18.26 -24.00 6.30
CA LEU A 162 17.28 -25.00 6.71
C LEU A 162 18.00 -26.31 7.00
N ARG A 163 17.68 -26.96 8.12
CA ARG A 163 18.25 -28.26 8.51
C ARG A 163 17.11 -29.29 8.68
N PRO A 164 16.76 -30.04 7.62
CA PRO A 164 15.82 -31.14 7.72
C PRO A 164 16.34 -32.25 8.64
N SER A 165 15.46 -32.89 9.41
CA SER A 165 15.76 -34.09 10.19
C SER A 165 15.33 -35.36 9.46
N THR A 166 15.91 -36.50 9.85
CA THR A 166 15.49 -37.82 9.38
C THR A 166 14.08 -38.20 9.84
N THR A 167 13.54 -37.49 10.84
CA THR A 167 12.25 -37.73 11.49
C THR A 167 11.13 -36.81 11.02
N SER A 168 11.29 -36.17 9.85
CA SER A 168 10.31 -35.30 9.14
C SER A 168 10.17 -33.84 9.59
N THR A 169 10.94 -33.34 10.54
CA THR A 169 10.89 -31.92 10.95
C THR A 169 12.03 -31.11 10.33
N VAL A 170 11.86 -29.79 10.20
CA VAL A 170 12.88 -28.90 9.67
C VAL A 170 13.20 -27.81 10.69
N ARG A 171 14.49 -27.63 10.98
CA ARG A 171 14.97 -26.50 11.77
C ARG A 171 15.25 -25.31 10.86
N VAL A 172 14.59 -24.19 11.11
CA VAL A 172 14.82 -22.90 10.44
C VAL A 172 15.83 -22.10 11.26
N VAL A 173 16.92 -21.65 10.62
CA VAL A 173 17.99 -20.87 11.26
C VAL A 173 17.95 -19.44 10.72
N THR A 174 17.88 -18.45 11.61
CA THR A 174 17.81 -17.01 11.29
C THR A 174 18.99 -16.24 11.86
N THR A 175 19.28 -15.04 11.33
CA THR A 175 20.17 -14.07 11.98
C THR A 175 19.50 -13.38 13.18
N GLY A 176 20.15 -13.33 14.37
CA GLY A 176 19.67 -12.57 15.54
C GLY A 176 19.27 -13.41 16.77
N THR A 177 18.42 -12.85 17.65
CA THR A 177 17.98 -13.43 18.95
C THR A 177 17.01 -14.61 18.84
N ALA A 178 16.49 -14.90 17.66
CA ALA A 178 15.63 -16.06 17.40
C ALA A 178 16.48 -17.34 17.29
N ILE A 179 16.77 -17.97 18.42
CA ILE A 179 17.41 -19.29 18.49
C ILE A 179 16.47 -20.31 17.82
N SER A 180 16.81 -20.71 16.60
CA SER A 180 16.28 -21.81 15.77
C SER A 180 14.91 -22.42 16.14
N ARG A 181 13.92 -22.27 15.26
CA ARG A 181 12.59 -22.89 15.41
C ARG A 181 12.49 -24.19 14.61
N ILE A 182 11.64 -25.11 15.07
CA ILE A 182 11.39 -26.42 14.43
C ILE A 182 9.95 -26.46 13.91
N TYR A 183 9.80 -26.84 12.65
CA TYR A 183 8.53 -26.94 11.94
C TYR A 183 8.34 -28.34 11.35
N ASP A 184 7.07 -28.72 11.13
CA ASP A 184 6.73 -29.95 10.41
C ASP A 184 6.95 -29.77 8.91
N VAL A 185 6.66 -28.59 8.35
CA VAL A 185 6.86 -28.25 6.93
C VAL A 185 7.44 -26.84 6.77
N VAL A 186 8.31 -26.64 5.78
CA VAL A 186 8.86 -25.34 5.37
C VAL A 186 8.58 -25.11 3.89
N ILE A 187 7.96 -23.98 3.56
CA ILE A 187 7.78 -23.50 2.18
C ILE A 187 8.84 -22.44 1.89
N LEU A 188 9.75 -22.74 0.97
CA LEU A 188 10.82 -21.86 0.50
C LEU A 188 10.30 -21.01 -0.67
N ALA A 189 9.91 -19.77 -0.39
CA ALA A 189 9.33 -18.80 -1.32
C ALA A 189 10.25 -17.58 -1.54
N ILE A 190 11.56 -17.84 -1.71
CA ILE A 190 12.64 -16.84 -1.73
C ILE A 190 12.80 -16.07 -3.06
N GLY A 191 11.93 -16.35 -4.02
CA GLY A 191 11.95 -15.74 -5.35
C GLY A 191 13.20 -16.11 -6.16
N PHE A 192 13.49 -15.32 -7.19
CA PHE A 192 14.53 -15.56 -8.18
C PHE A 192 15.67 -14.53 -8.15
N GLY A 193 15.69 -13.64 -7.16
CA GLY A 193 16.71 -12.60 -7.01
C GLY A 193 16.24 -11.20 -7.37
N LEU A 194 17.12 -10.22 -7.11
CA LEU A 194 17.00 -8.85 -7.60
C LEU A 194 17.54 -8.75 -9.02
N GLU A 195 17.29 -7.65 -9.73
CA GLU A 195 17.93 -7.39 -11.01
C GLU A 195 19.46 -7.35 -10.88
N ALA A 196 20.19 -7.91 -11.85
CA ALA A 196 21.64 -7.80 -11.88
C ALA A 196 22.09 -6.35 -12.13
N PHE A 197 23.26 -5.97 -11.61
CA PHE A 197 23.92 -4.66 -11.83
C PHE A 197 23.15 -3.44 -11.30
N LEU A 198 22.39 -3.60 -10.20
CA LEU A 198 21.71 -2.50 -9.50
C LEU A 198 22.64 -1.59 -8.68
N ASP A 199 23.93 -1.93 -8.60
CA ASP A 199 24.99 -1.15 -7.96
C ASP A 199 25.59 -0.07 -8.88
N GLY A 200 25.12 0.02 -10.14
CA GLY A 200 25.57 1.01 -11.13
C GLY A 200 24.57 2.14 -11.40
N ASP A 201 24.63 2.72 -12.60
CA ASP A 201 23.80 3.85 -13.04
C ASP A 201 22.38 3.42 -13.48
N THR A 202 22.05 2.12 -13.41
CA THR A 202 20.73 1.59 -13.76
C THR A 202 19.83 1.54 -12.53
N ASP A 203 18.72 2.28 -12.56
CA ASP A 203 17.68 2.14 -11.55
C ASP A 203 16.93 0.80 -11.66
N SER A 204 16.45 0.31 -10.50
CA SER A 204 15.58 -0.87 -10.43
C SER A 204 14.36 -0.71 -11.33
N TYR A 205 13.93 -1.82 -11.93
CA TYR A 205 12.74 -1.91 -12.76
C TYR A 205 11.49 -1.41 -12.01
N TRP A 206 11.43 -1.63 -10.70
CA TRP A 206 10.26 -1.29 -9.89
C TRP A 206 10.18 0.19 -9.50
N LYS A 207 11.28 0.96 -9.60
CA LYS A 207 11.23 2.40 -9.37
C LYS A 207 10.43 3.09 -10.48
N PRO A 208 9.76 4.22 -10.19
CA PRO A 208 9.16 5.05 -11.23
C PRO A 208 10.20 5.40 -12.30
N SER A 209 9.90 5.08 -13.56
CA SER A 209 10.84 5.29 -14.65
C SER A 209 10.86 6.75 -15.09
N ALA A 210 12.05 7.34 -15.16
CA ALA A 210 12.23 8.67 -15.76
C ALA A 210 11.87 8.71 -17.27
N LEU A 211 11.69 7.55 -17.91
CA LEU A 211 11.26 7.46 -19.30
C LEU A 211 9.77 7.73 -19.47
N ALA A 212 8.96 7.59 -18.42
CA ALA A 212 7.51 7.72 -18.51
C ALA A 212 7.04 9.19 -18.68
N GLY A 213 7.91 10.17 -18.39
CA GLY A 213 7.61 11.59 -18.55
C GLY A 213 8.33 12.25 -19.73
N ALA A 214 8.08 13.56 -19.89
CA ALA A 214 8.73 14.37 -20.92
C ALA A 214 10.25 14.46 -20.72
N MET A 215 11.02 14.38 -21.81
CA MET A 215 12.48 14.57 -21.79
C MET A 215 12.85 16.05 -21.79
N LEU A 216 12.79 16.69 -20.61
CA LEU A 216 13.13 18.12 -20.43
C LEU A 216 14.63 18.31 -20.15
N VAL A 217 15.46 18.23 -21.19
CA VAL A 217 16.91 18.42 -21.10
C VAL A 217 17.40 19.47 -22.09
N GLN A 218 18.52 20.13 -21.76
CA GLN A 218 19.19 21.07 -22.67
C GLN A 218 19.93 20.38 -23.82
N MET A 219 20.00 19.04 -23.81
CA MET A 219 20.59 18.25 -24.88
C MET A 219 19.58 18.10 -26.02
N GLN A 220 19.99 18.42 -27.25
CA GLN A 220 19.09 18.42 -28.41
C GLN A 220 18.56 17.02 -28.75
N GLU A 221 19.39 15.98 -28.57
CA GLU A 221 19.04 14.57 -28.83
C GLU A 221 19.71 13.65 -27.78
N PRO A 222 19.22 13.59 -26.53
CA PRO A 222 19.73 12.67 -25.53
C PRO A 222 19.70 11.22 -26.00
N SER A 223 20.84 10.54 -25.83
CA SER A 223 21.01 9.13 -26.17
C SER A 223 20.62 8.22 -25.01
N ILE A 224 19.72 7.28 -25.26
CA ILE A 224 19.23 6.30 -24.28
C ILE A 224 19.76 4.94 -24.71
N PHE A 225 20.47 4.25 -23.81
CA PHE A 225 20.96 2.89 -24.03
C PHE A 225 20.15 1.90 -23.22
N ILE A 226 19.64 0.85 -23.86
CA ILE A 226 18.85 -0.20 -23.22
C ILE A 226 19.45 -1.54 -23.63
N SER A 227 19.89 -2.33 -22.67
CA SER A 227 20.46 -3.66 -22.90
C SER A 227 19.59 -4.73 -22.28
N GLY A 228 19.11 -5.67 -23.09
CA GLY A 228 18.26 -6.78 -22.66
C GLY A 228 16.98 -6.87 -23.49
N ASN A 229 16.64 -8.09 -23.89
CA ASN A 229 15.47 -8.43 -24.71
C ASN A 229 14.45 -9.34 -24.00
N GLY A 230 14.48 -9.36 -22.66
CA GLY A 230 13.38 -9.84 -21.83
C GLY A 230 12.26 -8.80 -21.70
N ASP A 231 11.13 -9.15 -21.10
CA ASP A 231 9.97 -8.25 -20.97
C ASP A 231 10.33 -6.89 -20.34
N GLY A 232 11.13 -6.88 -19.27
CA GLY A 232 11.56 -5.62 -18.63
C GLY A 232 12.39 -4.71 -19.55
N GLY A 233 13.22 -5.30 -20.43
CA GLY A 233 14.01 -4.55 -21.43
C GLY A 233 13.14 -4.00 -22.56
N LEU A 234 12.20 -4.82 -23.04
CA LEU A 234 11.24 -4.39 -24.06
C LEU A 234 10.32 -3.28 -23.55
N VAL A 235 9.86 -3.35 -22.30
CA VAL A 235 9.03 -2.32 -21.68
C VAL A 235 9.80 -1.00 -21.52
N ASP A 236 11.04 -1.03 -21.05
CA ASP A 236 11.87 0.18 -20.96
C ASP A 236 12.15 0.78 -22.34
N PHE A 237 12.33 -0.07 -23.36
CA PHE A 237 12.44 0.40 -24.75
C PHE A 237 11.17 1.09 -25.23
N GLN A 238 10.00 0.51 -24.98
CA GLN A 238 8.73 1.12 -25.35
C GLN A 238 8.52 2.48 -24.68
N MET A 239 8.80 2.60 -23.38
CA MET A 239 8.71 3.89 -22.67
C MET A 239 9.74 4.92 -23.15
N ALA A 240 10.93 4.49 -23.58
CA ALA A 240 11.91 5.39 -24.17
C ALA A 240 11.44 5.94 -25.52
N ALA A 241 10.75 5.11 -26.31
CA ALA A 241 10.37 5.41 -27.68
C ALA A 241 9.04 6.15 -27.81
N PHE A 242 8.08 5.93 -26.92
CA PHE A 242 6.81 6.67 -26.92
C PHE A 242 6.90 8.00 -26.17
N ASP A 243 6.14 9.00 -26.60
CA ASP A 243 6.16 10.34 -26.01
C ASP A 243 5.38 10.38 -24.70
N ALA A 244 6.11 10.51 -23.58
CA ALA A 244 5.56 10.64 -22.23
C ALA A 244 4.41 9.67 -21.87
N LEU A 245 4.46 8.43 -22.38
CA LEU A 245 3.50 7.40 -22.03
C LEU A 245 4.01 6.54 -20.86
N GLU A 246 3.18 6.43 -19.83
CA GLU A 246 3.40 5.46 -18.75
C GLU A 246 3.08 4.02 -19.22
N HIS A 247 3.58 3.03 -18.48
CA HIS A 247 3.43 1.60 -18.85
C HIS A 247 1.97 1.20 -19.10
N ARG A 248 1.01 1.66 -18.26
CA ARG A 248 -0.43 1.36 -18.47
C ARG A 248 -0.92 1.89 -19.81
N ALA A 249 -0.58 3.13 -20.13
CA ALA A 249 -1.01 3.78 -21.37
C ALA A 249 -0.41 3.07 -22.60
N ILE A 250 0.84 2.61 -22.52
CA ILE A 250 1.46 1.79 -23.57
C ILE A 250 0.72 0.46 -23.73
N CYS A 251 0.44 -0.24 -22.63
CA CYS A 251 -0.32 -1.49 -22.67
C CYS A 251 -1.66 -1.29 -23.38
N GLN A 252 -2.44 -0.28 -22.95
CA GLN A 252 -3.75 0.06 -23.52
C GLN A 252 -3.66 0.48 -24.99
N LEU A 253 -2.67 1.30 -25.34
CA LEU A 253 -2.40 1.71 -26.72
C LEU A 253 -2.27 0.47 -27.61
N ILE A 254 -1.39 -0.47 -27.23
CA ILE A 254 -1.06 -1.63 -28.05
C ILE A 254 -2.22 -2.62 -28.14
N THR A 255 -2.93 -2.88 -27.04
CA THR A 255 -4.02 -3.86 -27.05
C THR A 255 -5.32 -3.35 -27.65
N ASN A 256 -5.50 -2.03 -27.71
CA ASN A 256 -6.69 -1.41 -28.32
C ASN A 256 -6.49 -1.10 -29.82
N LEU A 257 -5.32 -1.40 -30.40
CA LEU A 257 -5.14 -1.29 -31.84
C LEU A 257 -6.05 -2.27 -32.57
N ASP A 258 -6.81 -1.75 -33.53
CA ASP A 258 -7.44 -2.60 -34.54
C ASP A 258 -6.38 -3.06 -35.54
N LEU A 259 -5.88 -4.28 -35.31
CA LEU A 259 -4.84 -4.90 -36.12
C LEU A 259 -5.40 -5.66 -37.33
N GLY A 260 -6.73 -5.79 -37.48
CA GLY A 260 -7.36 -6.57 -38.55
C GLY A 260 -6.71 -7.96 -38.74
N ASP A 261 -6.41 -8.30 -40.00
CA ASP A 261 -5.79 -9.59 -40.36
C ASP A 261 -4.38 -9.79 -39.78
N ALA A 262 -3.68 -8.71 -39.42
CA ALA A 262 -2.36 -8.79 -38.82
C ALA A 262 -2.38 -9.53 -37.47
N LEU A 263 -3.48 -9.45 -36.71
CA LEU A 263 -3.64 -10.17 -35.45
C LEU A 263 -3.71 -11.69 -35.67
N THR A 264 -4.42 -12.12 -36.71
CA THR A 264 -4.50 -13.53 -37.10
C THR A 264 -3.12 -14.04 -37.50
N GLU A 265 -2.38 -13.27 -38.29
CA GLU A 265 -1.04 -13.65 -38.72
C GLU A 265 -0.03 -13.70 -37.56
N LEU A 266 -0.12 -12.77 -36.60
CA LEU A 266 0.66 -12.82 -35.36
C LEU A 266 0.42 -14.13 -34.58
N ARG A 267 -0.84 -14.57 -34.46
CA ARG A 267 -1.18 -15.84 -33.81
C ARG A 267 -0.59 -17.05 -34.55
N THR A 268 -0.59 -17.03 -35.88
CA THR A 268 0.04 -18.08 -36.70
C THR A 268 1.54 -18.18 -36.42
N ILE A 269 2.25 -17.04 -36.40
CA ILE A 269 3.68 -16.99 -36.10
C ILE A 269 3.97 -17.49 -34.67
N GLU A 270 3.10 -17.18 -33.69
CA GLU A 270 3.25 -17.74 -32.34
C GLU A 270 3.21 -19.26 -32.33
N VAL A 271 2.25 -19.88 -33.03
CA VAL A 271 2.15 -21.34 -33.10
C VAL A 271 3.41 -21.94 -33.73
N GLU A 272 3.93 -21.33 -34.80
CA GLU A 272 5.15 -21.77 -35.46
C GLU A 272 6.38 -21.64 -34.55
N ALA A 273 6.54 -20.51 -33.85
CA ALA A 273 7.67 -20.26 -32.96
C ALA A 273 7.74 -21.25 -31.78
N TRP A 274 6.58 -21.75 -31.35
CA TRP A 274 6.46 -22.74 -30.28
C TRP A 274 6.47 -24.20 -30.76
N ALA A 275 6.56 -24.45 -32.07
CA ALA A 275 6.70 -25.81 -32.58
C ALA A 275 8.03 -26.44 -32.12
N PRO A 276 8.06 -27.78 -31.88
CA PRO A 276 9.28 -28.47 -31.45
C PRO A 276 10.45 -28.24 -32.43
N GLY A 277 11.60 -27.78 -31.90
CA GLY A 277 12.79 -27.51 -32.69
C GLY A 277 12.76 -26.22 -33.53
N ALA A 278 11.68 -25.43 -33.46
CA ALA A 278 11.56 -24.20 -34.22
C ALA A 278 12.56 -23.11 -33.76
N ASN A 279 13.18 -22.46 -34.74
CA ASN A 279 14.09 -21.32 -34.57
C ASN A 279 13.63 -20.16 -35.48
N VAL A 280 12.43 -19.65 -35.24
CA VAL A 280 11.84 -18.56 -36.02
C VAL A 280 12.49 -17.23 -35.64
N ASN A 281 13.06 -16.50 -36.60
CA ASN A 281 13.41 -15.10 -36.38
C ASN A 281 12.12 -14.25 -36.37
N LEU A 282 11.61 -14.00 -35.17
CA LEU A 282 10.33 -13.32 -34.96
C LEU A 282 10.28 -11.91 -35.57
N LEU A 283 11.37 -11.14 -35.50
CA LEU A 283 11.38 -9.79 -36.04
C LEU A 283 11.25 -9.79 -37.57
N ASP A 284 11.98 -10.69 -38.24
CA ASP A 284 11.90 -10.83 -39.69
C ASP A 284 10.54 -11.39 -40.12
N ALA A 285 10.00 -12.36 -39.37
CA ALA A 285 8.66 -12.89 -39.62
C ALA A 285 7.60 -11.78 -39.51
N TYR A 286 7.68 -10.92 -38.48
CA TYR A 286 6.76 -9.79 -38.33
C TYR A 286 6.90 -8.78 -39.48
N ARG A 287 8.13 -8.46 -39.90
CA ARG A 287 8.36 -7.58 -41.06
C ARG A 287 7.75 -8.10 -42.35
N MET A 288 7.94 -9.38 -42.64
CA MET A 288 7.51 -9.97 -43.91
C MET A 288 6.01 -10.26 -43.95
N ARG A 289 5.43 -10.67 -42.83
CA ARG A 289 4.07 -11.25 -42.79
C ARG A 289 3.06 -10.36 -42.07
N VAL A 290 3.46 -9.70 -40.98
CA VAL A 290 2.56 -8.89 -40.16
C VAL A 290 2.49 -7.45 -40.69
N LYS A 291 3.64 -6.81 -40.97
CA LYS A 291 3.70 -5.41 -41.42
C LYS A 291 2.74 -5.10 -42.59
N PRO A 292 2.70 -5.91 -43.67
CA PRO A 292 1.84 -5.60 -44.83
C PRO A 292 0.34 -5.66 -44.53
N LEU A 293 -0.05 -6.28 -43.42
CA LEU A 293 -1.45 -6.48 -43.02
C LEU A 293 -1.94 -5.45 -42.00
N ILE A 294 -1.06 -4.60 -41.45
CA ILE A 294 -1.44 -3.63 -40.43
C ILE A 294 -2.31 -2.53 -41.07
N PRO A 295 -3.52 -2.26 -40.52
CA PRO A 295 -4.36 -1.19 -41.03
C PRO A 295 -3.68 0.19 -40.92
N GLY A 296 -3.85 1.02 -41.95
CA GLY A 296 -3.28 2.38 -42.01
C GLY A 296 -3.57 3.24 -40.77
N PRO A 297 -4.81 3.25 -40.23
CA PRO A 297 -5.11 3.99 -39.00
C PRO A 297 -4.30 3.51 -37.78
N ALA A 298 -4.19 2.19 -37.58
CA ALA A 298 -3.41 1.63 -36.48
C ALA A 298 -1.92 1.98 -36.61
N TRP A 299 -1.39 1.99 -37.84
CA TRP A 299 -0.02 2.42 -38.12
C TRP A 299 0.19 3.91 -37.80
N ALA A 300 -0.74 4.77 -38.22
CA ALA A 300 -0.70 6.20 -37.96
C ALA A 300 -0.69 6.50 -36.45
N THR A 301 -1.52 5.79 -35.67
CA THR A 301 -1.55 5.89 -34.21
C THR A 301 -0.18 5.61 -33.57
N ILE A 302 0.56 4.61 -34.06
CA ILE A 302 1.91 4.33 -33.57
C ILE A 302 2.87 5.47 -33.92
N VAL A 303 2.84 5.94 -35.17
CA VAL A 303 3.70 7.04 -35.64
C VAL A 303 3.49 8.30 -34.80
N GLU A 304 2.22 8.67 -34.56
CA GLU A 304 1.85 9.85 -33.77
C GLU A 304 2.31 9.75 -32.30
N ALA A 305 2.39 8.54 -31.75
CA ALA A 305 2.81 8.31 -30.37
C ALA A 305 4.35 8.34 -30.19
N LEU A 306 5.15 8.32 -31.26
CA LEU A 306 6.62 8.27 -31.15
C LEU A 306 7.21 9.60 -30.63
N ARG A 307 8.18 9.48 -29.71
CA ARG A 307 8.90 10.60 -29.09
C ARG A 307 9.94 11.20 -30.01
N ASN A 308 9.84 12.48 -30.35
CA ASN A 308 10.65 13.10 -31.41
C ASN A 308 12.06 13.58 -31.02
N ASN A 309 12.43 13.58 -29.74
CA ASN A 309 13.62 14.28 -29.23
C ASN A 309 14.66 13.37 -28.55
N VAL A 310 14.77 12.10 -28.95
CA VAL A 310 15.71 11.15 -28.34
C VAL A 310 16.36 10.26 -29.39
N ARG A 311 17.58 9.78 -29.12
CA ARG A 311 18.15 8.62 -29.82
C ARG A 311 18.17 7.41 -28.92
N ILE A 312 17.79 6.25 -29.44
CA ILE A 312 17.66 5.03 -28.64
C ILE A 312 18.55 3.96 -29.23
N ARG A 313 19.37 3.33 -28.39
CA ARG A 313 20.15 2.15 -28.73
C ARG A 313 19.58 0.96 -27.95
N LEU A 314 18.93 0.04 -28.66
CA LEU A 314 18.42 -1.21 -28.11
C LEU A 314 19.43 -2.32 -28.41
N HIS A 315 19.94 -2.95 -27.37
CA HIS A 315 21.05 -3.91 -27.46
C HIS A 315 20.67 -5.26 -26.84
N THR A 316 21.13 -6.35 -27.46
CA THR A 316 21.19 -7.69 -26.88
C THR A 316 22.40 -8.45 -27.40
N ASN A 317 23.02 -9.27 -26.54
CA ASN A 317 24.11 -10.16 -26.95
C ASN A 317 23.62 -11.42 -27.68
N GLU A 318 22.30 -11.63 -27.74
CA GLU A 318 21.71 -12.73 -28.50
C GLU A 318 21.58 -12.37 -29.98
N ALA A 319 21.69 -13.40 -30.84
CA ALA A 319 21.57 -13.24 -32.28
C ALA A 319 20.21 -12.68 -32.74
N GLN A 320 19.15 -12.85 -31.95
CA GLN A 320 17.80 -12.41 -32.28
C GLN A 320 17.31 -11.40 -31.25
N LEU A 321 16.69 -10.30 -31.73
CA LEU A 321 16.12 -9.29 -30.85
C LEU A 321 14.93 -9.85 -30.07
N LEU A 322 13.94 -10.44 -30.73
CA LEU A 322 12.70 -10.86 -30.09
C LEU A 322 12.77 -12.33 -29.65
N ARG A 323 12.48 -12.61 -28.38
CA ARG A 323 12.44 -13.98 -27.84
C ARG A 323 11.02 -14.50 -27.81
N LYS A 324 10.78 -15.75 -28.24
CA LYS A 324 9.45 -16.37 -28.09
C LYS A 324 8.94 -16.44 -26.64
N THR A 325 9.84 -16.39 -25.65
CA THR A 325 9.52 -16.43 -24.22
C THR A 325 9.03 -15.11 -23.65
N THR A 326 9.14 -13.97 -24.36
CA THR A 326 8.58 -12.69 -23.91
C THR A 326 7.15 -12.52 -24.36
N ALA A 327 6.40 -11.67 -23.65
CA ALA A 327 4.99 -11.42 -23.92
C ALA A 327 4.77 -10.93 -25.35
N LEU A 328 3.73 -11.45 -26.00
CA LEU A 328 3.44 -11.15 -27.40
C LEU A 328 3.19 -9.65 -27.63
N HIS A 329 2.44 -8.99 -26.74
CA HIS A 329 2.18 -7.55 -26.83
C HIS A 329 3.48 -6.74 -26.76
N ASN A 330 4.45 -7.13 -25.92
CA ASN A 330 5.74 -6.45 -25.82
C ASN A 330 6.56 -6.58 -27.10
N ARG A 331 6.56 -7.79 -27.69
CA ARG A 331 7.23 -8.03 -28.96
C ARG A 331 6.59 -7.26 -30.11
N LEU A 332 5.25 -7.22 -30.15
CA LEU A 332 4.50 -6.46 -31.12
C LEU A 332 4.83 -4.97 -31.01
N ALA A 333 4.73 -4.39 -29.81
CA ALA A 333 5.04 -2.98 -29.56
C ALA A 333 6.46 -2.63 -30.00
N THR A 334 7.45 -3.43 -29.62
CA THR A 334 8.85 -3.23 -30.03
C THR A 334 9.00 -3.23 -31.55
N PHE A 335 8.37 -4.19 -32.24
CA PHE A 335 8.39 -4.25 -33.70
C PHE A 335 7.73 -3.04 -34.34
N LEU A 336 6.53 -2.65 -33.90
CA LEU A 336 5.80 -1.49 -34.42
C LEU A 336 6.63 -0.21 -34.31
N ILE A 337 7.25 0.02 -33.15
CA ILE A 337 8.09 1.18 -32.88
C ILE A 337 9.29 1.24 -33.84
N ILE A 338 10.04 0.15 -33.96
CA ILE A 338 11.25 0.08 -34.80
C ILE A 338 10.90 0.35 -36.26
N GLU A 339 9.81 -0.24 -36.73
CA GLU A 339 9.41 -0.13 -38.12
C GLU A 339 8.75 1.22 -38.44
N ALA A 340 8.00 1.80 -37.51
CA ALA A 340 7.45 3.13 -37.65
C ALA A 340 8.55 4.21 -37.70
N ASP A 341 9.56 4.17 -36.82
CA ASP A 341 10.72 5.09 -36.85
C ASP A 341 11.49 5.03 -38.18
N ARG A 342 11.59 3.82 -38.76
CA ARG A 342 12.20 3.59 -40.07
C ARG A 342 11.36 4.15 -41.22
N ASP A 343 10.05 3.91 -41.21
CA ASP A 343 9.17 4.29 -42.31
C ASP A 343 8.99 5.82 -42.42
N ILE A 344 9.08 6.54 -41.31
CA ILE A 344 9.10 8.02 -41.30
C ILE A 344 10.51 8.60 -41.53
N GLU A 345 11.48 7.74 -41.86
CA GLU A 345 12.89 8.11 -42.14
C GLU A 345 13.60 8.87 -41.01
N ARG A 346 13.09 8.76 -39.76
CA ARG A 346 13.67 9.45 -38.61
C ARG A 346 14.97 8.81 -38.16
N ASN A 347 15.07 7.49 -38.24
CA ASN A 347 16.27 6.70 -37.92
C ASN A 347 16.86 7.03 -36.52
N ALA A 348 16.00 7.29 -35.53
CA ALA A 348 16.43 7.60 -34.17
C ALA A 348 16.75 6.34 -33.36
N ILE A 349 16.30 5.18 -33.82
CA ILE A 349 16.46 3.90 -33.14
C ILE A 349 17.54 3.07 -33.82
N THR A 350 18.54 2.66 -33.05
CA THR A 350 19.56 1.69 -33.47
C THR A 350 19.36 0.39 -32.70
N VAL A 351 19.31 -0.72 -33.42
CA VAL A 351 19.19 -2.07 -32.85
C VAL A 351 20.50 -2.82 -33.07
N THR A 352 21.10 -3.30 -31.99
CA THR A 352 22.32 -4.12 -32.02
C THR A 352 22.03 -5.50 -31.42
N THR A 353 22.28 -6.56 -32.18
CA THR A 353 22.05 -7.96 -31.79
C THR A 353 23.31 -8.79 -32.01
N GLY A 354 23.56 -9.79 -31.17
CA GLY A 354 24.67 -10.75 -31.33
C GLY A 354 26.05 -10.17 -31.00
N VAL A 355 26.10 -8.99 -30.37
CA VAL A 355 27.34 -8.30 -30.00
C VAL A 355 27.50 -8.36 -28.48
N GLY A 356 28.68 -8.74 -28.01
CA GLY A 356 29.02 -8.76 -26.58
C GLY A 356 29.42 -7.40 -26.05
N PHE A 357 29.43 -7.26 -24.73
CA PHE A 357 30.22 -6.19 -24.10
C PHE A 357 31.70 -6.51 -24.22
N THR A 358 32.53 -5.49 -24.40
CA THR A 358 33.99 -5.65 -24.53
C THR A 358 34.57 -6.44 -23.35
N ASP A 359 35.40 -7.44 -23.65
CA ASP A 359 36.00 -8.37 -22.68
C ASP A 359 34.97 -9.13 -21.80
N GLY A 360 33.70 -9.14 -22.19
CA GLY A 360 32.59 -9.70 -21.41
C GLY A 360 32.19 -8.86 -20.19
N VAL A 361 32.68 -7.63 -20.06
CA VAL A 361 32.47 -6.78 -18.88
C VAL A 361 31.24 -5.90 -19.07
N VAL A 362 30.20 -6.11 -18.25
CA VAL A 362 29.00 -5.26 -18.27
C VAL A 362 29.32 -3.87 -17.68
N PRO A 363 29.16 -2.78 -18.44
CA PRO A 363 29.47 -1.42 -17.99
C PRO A 363 28.33 -0.86 -17.10
N ALA A 364 28.33 -1.26 -15.83
CA ALA A 364 27.36 -0.79 -14.84
C ALA A 364 27.43 0.74 -14.62
N THR A 365 28.60 1.35 -14.78
CA THR A 365 28.85 2.81 -14.72
C THR A 365 29.76 3.26 -15.88
N GLY A 366 29.84 4.57 -16.14
CA GLY A 366 30.77 5.12 -17.15
C GLY A 366 30.44 4.77 -18.61
N PRO A 367 31.38 4.87 -19.56
CA PRO A 367 31.11 4.58 -20.98
C PRO A 367 30.63 3.14 -21.23
N ILE A 368 29.79 2.97 -22.26
CA ILE A 368 29.40 1.67 -22.79
C ILE A 368 30.42 1.24 -23.84
N SER A 369 30.93 0.01 -23.72
CA SER A 369 31.85 -0.60 -24.69
C SER A 369 31.27 -1.90 -25.21
N LEU A 370 31.08 -1.99 -26.52
CA LEU A 370 30.58 -3.17 -27.23
C LEU A 370 31.67 -3.69 -28.16
N ASP A 371 31.69 -5.01 -28.39
CA ASP A 371 32.67 -5.61 -29.30
C ASP A 371 32.57 -5.03 -30.71
N GLY A 372 33.70 -4.51 -31.21
CA GLY A 372 33.77 -3.93 -32.56
C GLY A 372 33.24 -2.51 -32.70
N GLU A 373 32.80 -1.87 -31.61
CA GLU A 373 32.35 -0.47 -31.60
C GLU A 373 33.26 0.44 -30.75
N ALA A 374 33.35 1.72 -31.12
CA ALA A 374 34.00 2.71 -30.26
C ALA A 374 33.15 2.95 -28.99
N PRO A 375 33.78 3.08 -27.80
CA PRO A 375 33.05 3.37 -26.57
C PRO A 375 32.24 4.67 -26.66
N PHE A 376 31.05 4.68 -26.04
CA PHE A 376 30.15 5.84 -26.05
C PHE A 376 29.47 6.03 -24.70
N THR A 377 29.09 7.27 -24.38
CA THR A 377 28.42 7.59 -23.11
C THR A 377 26.96 7.97 -23.38
N PRO A 378 25.98 7.17 -22.94
CA PRO A 378 24.58 7.52 -23.07
C PRO A 378 24.16 8.55 -22.02
N TYR A 379 23.13 9.35 -22.32
CA TYR A 379 22.46 10.20 -21.35
C TYR A 379 21.76 9.39 -20.24
N ARG A 380 21.18 8.23 -20.59
CA ARG A 380 20.60 7.25 -19.66
C ARG A 380 20.91 5.84 -20.11
N ARG A 381 21.14 4.94 -19.14
CA ARG A 381 21.31 3.51 -19.39
C ARG A 381 20.29 2.69 -18.62
N PHE A 382 19.83 1.60 -19.22
CA PHE A 382 18.98 0.61 -18.57
C PHE A 382 19.51 -0.79 -18.88
N LEU A 383 20.08 -1.44 -17.88
CA LEU A 383 20.55 -2.82 -17.96
C LEU A 383 19.45 -3.76 -17.43
N ARG A 384 18.87 -4.56 -18.32
CA ARG A 384 17.81 -5.55 -18.05
C ARG A 384 18.29 -6.94 -18.40
N LEU A 385 19.35 -7.36 -17.71
CA LEU A 385 20.13 -8.57 -17.99
C LEU A 385 19.68 -9.79 -17.17
N GLY A 386 18.43 -9.74 -16.66
CA GLY A 386 17.87 -10.78 -15.80
C GLY A 386 18.20 -10.58 -14.32
N PRO A 387 17.70 -11.50 -13.47
CA PRO A 387 17.93 -11.43 -12.03
C PRO A 387 19.28 -12.04 -11.63
N ASP A 388 19.88 -11.52 -10.56
CA ASP A 388 20.96 -12.14 -9.82
C ASP A 388 20.38 -13.07 -8.74
N SER A 389 20.24 -14.34 -9.10
CA SER A 389 19.67 -15.37 -8.23
C SER A 389 20.64 -15.91 -7.19
N ALA A 390 21.96 -15.76 -7.41
CA ALA A 390 22.98 -16.42 -6.60
C ALA A 390 22.93 -16.01 -5.12
N PRO A 391 22.82 -14.72 -4.75
CA PRO A 391 22.70 -14.31 -3.35
C PRO A 391 21.48 -14.88 -2.64
N ASN A 392 20.34 -14.99 -3.34
CA ASN A 392 19.11 -15.53 -2.75
C ASN A 392 19.20 -17.04 -2.53
N LEU A 393 19.85 -17.78 -3.44
CA LEU A 393 19.96 -19.24 -3.38
C LEU A 393 21.11 -19.73 -2.49
N ALA A 394 22.18 -18.95 -2.35
CA ALA A 394 23.40 -19.32 -1.62
C ALA A 394 23.15 -19.93 -0.21
N PRO A 395 22.24 -19.39 0.63
CA PRO A 395 21.96 -19.98 1.95
C PRO A 395 21.39 -21.40 1.90
N PHE A 396 20.85 -21.81 0.75
CA PHE A 396 20.15 -23.08 0.53
C PHE A 396 20.85 -23.96 -0.50
N ASP A 397 22.07 -23.62 -0.91
CA ASP A 397 22.74 -24.27 -2.03
C ASP A 397 22.89 -25.78 -1.86
N ALA A 398 23.38 -26.21 -0.70
CA ALA A 398 23.54 -27.63 -0.38
C ALA A 398 22.19 -28.38 -0.37
N LEU A 399 21.11 -27.71 0.07
CA LEU A 399 19.77 -28.29 0.13
C LEU A 399 19.14 -28.43 -1.25
N LEU A 400 19.36 -27.43 -2.12
CA LEU A 400 18.75 -27.37 -3.45
C LEU A 400 19.62 -28.03 -4.53
N ALA A 401 20.79 -28.59 -4.19
CA ALA A 401 21.75 -29.13 -5.14
C ALA A 401 21.16 -30.21 -6.06
N THR A 402 20.25 -31.04 -5.53
CA THR A 402 19.58 -32.12 -6.27
C THR A 402 18.18 -31.75 -6.76
N TYR A 403 17.69 -30.54 -6.45
CA TYR A 403 16.34 -30.13 -6.83
C TYR A 403 16.19 -30.07 -8.36
N PRO A 404 15.20 -30.77 -8.97
CA PRO A 404 15.08 -30.86 -10.42
C PRO A 404 15.01 -29.50 -11.11
N GLY A 405 14.32 -28.52 -10.53
CA GLY A 405 14.23 -27.16 -11.08
C GLY A 405 15.57 -26.41 -11.15
N ARG A 406 16.58 -26.83 -10.36
CA ARG A 406 17.95 -26.30 -10.40
C ARG A 406 18.80 -26.99 -11.46
N LEU A 407 18.67 -28.31 -11.59
CA LEU A 407 19.48 -29.14 -12.49
C LEU A 407 19.01 -29.10 -13.95
N LEU A 408 17.69 -28.99 -14.13
CA LEU A 408 17.03 -28.89 -15.41
C LEU A 408 16.30 -27.54 -15.43
N PRO A 409 16.95 -26.43 -15.85
CA PRO A 409 16.15 -25.30 -16.28
C PRO A 409 15.26 -25.82 -17.41
N LYS A 410 13.96 -26.03 -17.15
CA LYS A 410 12.99 -26.62 -18.11
C LYS A 410 13.36 -26.07 -19.48
N ALA A 411 13.74 -26.87 -20.48
CA ALA A 411 14.22 -26.32 -21.75
C ALA A 411 13.21 -25.29 -22.31
N SER A 412 13.65 -24.29 -23.08
CA SER A 412 12.77 -23.28 -23.74
C SER A 412 11.78 -23.87 -24.77
N ALA A 413 11.59 -25.19 -24.74
CA ALA A 413 10.81 -25.99 -25.67
C ALA A 413 9.30 -25.84 -25.48
N THR A 414 8.81 -25.49 -24.28
CA THR A 414 7.36 -25.38 -23.99
C THR A 414 6.95 -23.95 -23.67
N ARG A 415 5.84 -23.51 -24.26
CA ARG A 415 5.25 -22.18 -24.01
C ARG A 415 4.93 -22.04 -22.52
N PRO A 416 5.40 -20.98 -21.83
CA PRO A 416 4.95 -20.69 -20.48
C PRO A 416 3.48 -20.30 -20.54
N GLU A 417 2.59 -21.24 -20.20
CA GLU A 417 1.18 -20.94 -19.99
C GLU A 417 1.01 -20.27 -18.62
N SER A 418 0.08 -19.32 -18.52
CA SER A 418 -0.36 -18.83 -17.22
C SER A 418 -0.95 -20.00 -16.43
N PRO A 419 -0.48 -20.27 -15.20
CA PRO A 419 -1.01 -21.38 -14.41
C PRO A 419 -2.47 -21.08 -14.05
N SER A 420 -3.27 -22.13 -13.97
CA SER A 420 -4.66 -22.06 -13.49
C SER A 420 -4.80 -22.75 -12.14
N LEU A 421 -5.80 -22.35 -11.37
CA LEU A 421 -6.18 -23.08 -10.15
C LEU A 421 -6.64 -24.49 -10.52
N THR A 422 -6.14 -25.50 -9.81
CA THR A 422 -6.69 -26.85 -9.91
C THR A 422 -8.14 -26.84 -9.41
N ALA A 423 -8.94 -27.82 -9.86
CA ALA A 423 -10.32 -27.95 -9.40
C ALA A 423 -10.42 -28.14 -7.88
N SER A 424 -9.48 -28.88 -7.28
CA SER A 424 -9.39 -29.08 -5.82
C SER A 424 -9.05 -27.78 -5.09
N ALA A 425 -8.06 -27.01 -5.55
CA ALA A 425 -7.71 -25.72 -4.96
C ALA A 425 -8.88 -24.74 -5.06
N ARG A 426 -9.54 -24.66 -6.22
CA ARG A 426 -10.74 -23.84 -6.41
C ARG A 426 -11.83 -24.22 -5.40
N ALA A 427 -12.12 -25.50 -5.23
CA ALA A 427 -13.13 -25.97 -4.29
C ALA A 427 -12.74 -25.66 -2.83
N ARG A 428 -11.47 -25.89 -2.45
CA ARG A 428 -10.97 -25.64 -1.10
C ARG A 428 -11.07 -24.17 -0.69
N PHE A 429 -10.77 -23.26 -1.62
CA PHE A 429 -10.72 -21.84 -1.30
C PHE A 429 -11.99 -21.07 -1.63
N ALA A 430 -12.95 -21.67 -2.35
CA ALA A 430 -14.25 -21.05 -2.66
C ALA A 430 -14.98 -20.45 -1.43
N PRO A 431 -14.99 -21.07 -0.24
CA PRO A 431 -15.64 -20.49 0.95
C PRO A 431 -14.99 -19.19 1.44
N PHE A 432 -13.74 -18.91 1.05
CA PHE A 432 -13.01 -17.71 1.42
C PHE A 432 -13.03 -16.63 0.34
N ALA A 433 -13.63 -16.94 -0.82
CA ALA A 433 -13.82 -15.97 -1.87
C ALA A 433 -14.49 -14.72 -1.28
N PRO A 434 -13.97 -13.51 -1.56
CA PRO A 434 -14.67 -12.30 -1.18
C PRO A 434 -16.12 -12.43 -1.68
N ALA A 435 -17.10 -12.13 -0.81
CA ALA A 435 -18.50 -12.18 -1.19
C ALA A 435 -18.63 -11.49 -2.54
N ALA A 436 -19.13 -12.21 -3.55
CA ALA A 436 -19.20 -11.70 -4.90
C ALA A 436 -19.80 -10.29 -4.81
N ALA A 437 -19.02 -9.29 -5.23
CA ALA A 437 -19.62 -8.01 -5.52
C ALA A 437 -20.79 -8.33 -6.46
N PRO A 438 -22.01 -7.82 -6.18
CA PRO A 438 -23.15 -8.09 -7.04
C PRO A 438 -22.72 -7.86 -8.49
N ALA A 439 -23.08 -8.80 -9.38
CA ALA A 439 -22.61 -8.81 -10.76
C ALA A 439 -22.65 -7.40 -11.35
N PRO A 440 -21.56 -6.92 -11.97
CA PRO A 440 -21.61 -5.63 -12.64
C PRO A 440 -22.73 -5.73 -13.68
N LEU A 441 -23.71 -4.85 -13.54
CA LEU A 441 -24.68 -4.60 -14.59
C LEU A 441 -23.88 -4.27 -15.88
N PRO A 442 -24.33 -4.71 -17.06
CA PRO A 442 -23.66 -4.41 -18.33
C PRO A 442 -23.39 -2.91 -18.37
N GLU A 443 -22.17 -2.51 -18.77
CA GLU A 443 -21.69 -1.12 -18.82
C GLU A 443 -22.81 -0.14 -19.21
N GLN A 444 -23.50 0.34 -18.18
CA GLN A 444 -24.16 1.63 -18.18
C GLN A 444 -23.08 2.53 -17.62
N GLU A 445 -22.70 3.54 -18.40
CA GLU A 445 -21.85 4.66 -17.97
C GLU A 445 -22.02 4.86 -16.47
N ALA A 446 -20.95 4.60 -15.71
CA ALA A 446 -20.99 4.72 -14.27
C ALA A 446 -21.40 6.16 -13.94
N VAL A 447 -22.69 6.37 -13.67
CA VAL A 447 -23.14 7.57 -13.00
C VAL A 447 -22.50 7.46 -11.64
N GLY A 448 -21.40 8.19 -11.47
CA GLY A 448 -20.68 8.27 -10.20
C GLY A 448 -21.64 8.60 -9.06
N PRO A 449 -21.19 8.52 -7.79
CA PRO A 449 -22.01 8.90 -6.66
C PRO A 449 -22.70 10.24 -6.96
N PRO A 450 -24.03 10.38 -6.74
CA PRO A 450 -24.75 11.59 -7.10
C PRO A 450 -23.98 12.79 -6.57
N THR A 451 -23.48 13.59 -7.51
CA THR A 451 -22.53 14.66 -7.20
C THR A 451 -23.35 15.89 -6.84
N LEU A 452 -23.30 16.23 -5.56
CA LEU A 452 -23.89 17.44 -5.03
C LEU A 452 -23.05 18.64 -5.47
N ARG A 453 -23.70 19.79 -5.65
CA ARG A 453 -23.08 20.98 -6.19
C ARG A 453 -23.24 22.15 -5.25
N ILE A 454 -22.16 22.89 -5.05
CA ILE A 454 -22.14 24.13 -4.30
C ILE A 454 -21.43 25.18 -5.14
N VAL A 455 -21.98 26.38 -5.19
CA VAL A 455 -21.45 27.55 -5.86
C VAL A 455 -21.28 28.64 -4.80
N LEU A 456 -20.07 29.15 -4.70
CA LEU A 456 -19.62 30.15 -3.74
C LEU A 456 -19.25 31.41 -4.50
N GLN A 457 -20.02 32.48 -4.29
CA GLN A 457 -19.82 33.75 -4.97
C GLN A 457 -19.58 34.88 -3.99
N ARG A 458 -18.50 35.64 -4.19
CA ARG A 458 -18.19 36.81 -3.36
C ARG A 458 -19.13 37.97 -3.69
N GLN A 459 -19.70 38.57 -2.65
CA GLN A 459 -20.46 39.82 -2.73
C GLN A 459 -19.96 40.78 -1.64
N GLY A 460 -18.92 41.56 -1.96
CA GLY A 460 -18.25 42.43 -1.00
C GLY A 460 -17.57 41.62 0.11
N ASN A 461 -17.97 41.84 1.38
CA ASN A 461 -17.48 41.09 2.54
C ASN A 461 -18.30 39.82 2.85
N ASN A 462 -19.35 39.57 2.07
CA ASN A 462 -20.19 38.39 2.22
C ASN A 462 -19.90 37.39 1.11
N ILE A 463 -20.33 36.15 1.36
CA ILE A 463 -20.32 35.07 0.39
C ILE A 463 -21.75 34.58 0.20
N THR A 464 -22.11 34.34 -1.05
CA THR A 464 -23.38 33.71 -1.41
C THR A 464 -23.11 32.25 -1.69
N TRP A 465 -23.65 31.39 -0.83
CA TRP A 465 -23.70 29.95 -1.02
C TRP A 465 -24.96 29.60 -1.81
N SER A 466 -24.79 28.90 -2.92
CA SER A 466 -25.91 28.36 -3.70
C SER A 466 -25.66 26.91 -4.04
N GLY A 467 -26.61 26.00 -3.89
CA GLY A 467 -26.30 24.58 -4.14
C GLY A 467 -27.43 23.61 -3.83
N ASP A 468 -27.12 22.33 -3.97
CA ASP A 468 -28.02 21.21 -3.70
C ASP A 468 -28.26 20.99 -2.19
N LEU A 469 -27.36 21.51 -1.34
CA LEU A 469 -27.48 21.52 0.12
C LEU A 469 -27.34 22.94 0.67
N ALA A 470 -28.12 23.27 1.69
CA ALA A 470 -27.88 24.45 2.51
C ALA A 470 -26.61 24.26 3.37
N PRO A 471 -25.94 25.33 3.82
CA PRO A 471 -24.84 25.22 4.78
C PRO A 471 -25.21 24.47 6.05
N THR A 472 -26.47 24.55 6.49
CA THR A 472 -27.01 23.89 7.67
C THR A 472 -27.25 22.39 7.49
N ASP A 473 -27.29 21.91 6.25
CA ASP A 473 -27.56 20.50 5.90
C ASP A 473 -26.33 19.78 5.34
N ILE A 474 -25.16 20.44 5.38
CA ILE A 474 -23.93 19.93 4.76
C ILE A 474 -23.44 18.60 5.37
N ASP A 475 -23.86 18.27 6.59
CA ASP A 475 -23.62 16.98 7.21
C ASP A 475 -24.23 15.80 6.45
N MET A 476 -25.26 16.03 5.63
CA MET A 476 -25.83 14.99 4.76
C MET A 476 -24.81 14.42 3.78
N LEU A 477 -23.79 15.21 3.40
CA LEU A 477 -22.68 14.73 2.57
C LEU A 477 -21.97 13.54 3.21
N TRP A 478 -21.76 13.57 4.53
CA TRP A 478 -21.07 12.51 5.28
C TRP A 478 -21.99 11.38 5.73
N ARG A 479 -23.31 11.53 5.61
CA ARG A 479 -24.29 10.47 5.91
C ARG A 479 -24.51 9.49 4.75
N GLY A 480 -24.20 9.90 3.53
CA GLY A 480 -24.37 9.09 2.32
C GLY A 480 -23.09 8.99 1.49
N ASN A 481 -23.11 8.16 0.45
CA ASN A 481 -22.01 8.06 -0.50
C ASN A 481 -22.17 9.10 -1.63
N HIS A 482 -22.11 10.38 -1.27
CA HIS A 482 -22.28 11.49 -2.20
C HIS A 482 -20.91 12.08 -2.60
N GLY A 483 -20.78 12.44 -3.87
CA GLY A 483 -19.67 13.28 -4.34
C GLY A 483 -20.00 14.75 -4.13
N LEU A 484 -18.98 15.60 -4.10
CA LEU A 484 -19.18 17.06 -4.04
C LEU A 484 -18.33 17.80 -5.06
N SER A 485 -18.99 18.63 -5.86
CA SER A 485 -18.35 19.65 -6.71
C SER A 485 -18.62 21.04 -6.14
N VAL A 486 -17.56 21.76 -5.82
CA VAL A 486 -17.60 23.14 -5.32
C VAL A 486 -17.06 24.07 -6.39
N TYR A 487 -17.80 25.11 -6.74
CA TYR A 487 -17.40 26.17 -7.66
C TYR A 487 -17.21 27.44 -6.86
N THR A 488 -16.05 28.10 -6.92
CA THR A 488 -15.78 29.31 -6.13
C THR A 488 -15.08 30.41 -6.93
N ASP A 489 -15.63 31.62 -6.90
CA ASP A 489 -14.95 32.81 -7.43
C ASP A 489 -14.10 33.52 -6.36
N VAL A 490 -14.17 33.06 -5.12
CA VAL A 490 -13.38 33.59 -4.00
C VAL A 490 -11.92 33.16 -4.16
N ALA A 491 -11.01 34.13 -4.18
CA ALA A 491 -9.58 33.86 -4.16
C ALA A 491 -9.17 33.12 -2.87
N ALA A 492 -8.19 32.23 -2.94
CA ALA A 492 -7.78 31.45 -1.77
C ALA A 492 -7.29 32.35 -0.62
N ALA A 493 -6.58 33.44 -0.94
CA ALA A 493 -6.11 34.42 0.03
C ALA A 493 -7.24 35.15 0.79
N ASP A 494 -8.43 35.22 0.20
CA ASP A 494 -9.59 35.92 0.74
C ASP A 494 -10.63 34.99 1.37
N SER A 495 -10.36 33.69 1.38
CA SER A 495 -11.31 32.67 1.82
C SER A 495 -11.32 32.46 3.34
N ASP A 496 -10.32 32.98 4.07
CA ASP A 496 -10.21 32.89 5.53
C ASP A 496 -10.50 31.45 6.04
N GLY A 497 -11.21 31.27 7.16
CA GLY A 497 -11.57 29.95 7.70
C GLY A 497 -12.39 29.03 6.77
N LEU A 498 -12.92 29.54 5.65
CA LEU A 498 -13.66 28.73 4.68
C LEU A 498 -12.76 27.72 3.97
N ILE A 499 -11.49 28.04 3.74
CA ILE A 499 -10.55 27.10 3.09
C ILE A 499 -10.38 25.85 3.93
N SER A 500 -10.25 26.01 5.24
CA SER A 500 -10.12 24.92 6.20
C SER A 500 -11.42 24.12 6.33
N ALA A 501 -12.58 24.79 6.30
CA ALA A 501 -13.88 24.13 6.30
C ALA A 501 -14.09 23.26 5.04
N LEU A 502 -13.75 23.77 3.86
CA LEU A 502 -13.83 23.03 2.60
C LEU A 502 -12.77 21.92 2.50
N ALA A 503 -11.55 22.18 2.98
CA ALA A 503 -10.50 21.17 3.06
C ALA A 503 -10.96 20.00 3.93
N ARG A 504 -11.50 20.27 5.12
CA ARG A 504 -12.08 19.25 6.00
C ARG A 504 -13.20 18.47 5.32
N LEU A 505 -14.13 19.17 4.67
CA LEU A 505 -15.24 18.55 3.95
C LEU A 505 -14.74 17.58 2.86
N GLY A 506 -13.81 18.04 2.02
CA GLY A 506 -13.26 17.27 0.91
C GLY A 506 -12.33 16.14 1.34
N CYS A 507 -11.50 16.36 2.36
CA CYS A 507 -10.58 15.35 2.92
C CYS A 507 -11.35 14.10 3.39
N HIS A 508 -12.62 14.24 3.80
CA HIS A 508 -13.46 13.16 4.31
C HIS A 508 -14.67 12.77 3.43
N ALA A 509 -14.88 13.41 2.29
CA ALA A 509 -15.94 13.05 1.33
C ALA A 509 -15.60 11.79 0.53
N ALA A 510 -16.59 11.20 -0.17
CA ALA A 510 -16.36 10.08 -1.08
C ALA A 510 -15.58 10.52 -2.33
N SER A 511 -15.99 11.64 -2.94
CA SER A 511 -15.25 12.38 -3.97
C SER A 511 -15.41 13.89 -3.75
N PHE A 512 -14.38 14.66 -4.09
CA PHE A 512 -14.37 16.11 -3.94
C PHE A 512 -13.62 16.78 -5.09
N HIS A 513 -14.32 17.66 -5.80
CA HIS A 513 -13.78 18.48 -6.87
C HIS A 513 -14.03 19.96 -6.56
N LEU A 514 -12.99 20.78 -6.61
CA LEU A 514 -13.09 22.22 -6.44
C LEU A 514 -12.69 22.90 -7.75
N HIS A 515 -13.60 23.67 -8.33
CA HIS A 515 -13.37 24.51 -9.49
C HIS A 515 -13.25 25.96 -9.00
N ALA A 516 -12.08 26.57 -9.20
CA ALA A 516 -11.82 27.90 -8.66
C ALA A 516 -11.26 28.85 -9.72
N ARG A 517 -11.63 30.14 -9.65
CA ARG A 517 -10.97 31.19 -10.47
C ARG A 517 -9.51 31.37 -10.09
N ASP A 518 -9.18 31.20 -8.81
CA ASP A 518 -7.82 31.14 -8.27
C ASP A 518 -7.38 29.68 -8.03
N ALA A 519 -7.37 28.86 -9.09
CA ALA A 519 -7.07 27.43 -8.94
C ALA A 519 -5.69 27.17 -8.33
N GLN A 520 -4.68 28.00 -8.62
CA GLN A 520 -3.33 27.85 -8.07
C GLN A 520 -3.26 28.13 -6.57
N GLY A 521 -3.90 29.22 -6.09
CA GLY A 521 -3.96 29.53 -4.67
C GLY A 521 -4.68 28.42 -3.89
N TRP A 522 -5.82 27.96 -4.41
CA TRP A 522 -6.59 26.87 -3.79
C TRP A 522 -5.82 25.55 -3.79
N ARG A 523 -5.15 25.18 -4.89
CA ARG A 523 -4.34 23.95 -4.96
C ARG A 523 -3.20 23.96 -3.95
N THR A 524 -2.51 25.10 -3.79
CA THR A 524 -1.41 25.26 -2.84
C THR A 524 -1.89 25.09 -1.40
N SER A 525 -2.95 25.81 -1.02
CA SER A 525 -3.52 25.75 0.33
C SER A 525 -4.12 24.38 0.66
N MET A 526 -4.87 23.78 -0.26
CA MET A 526 -5.47 22.45 -0.08
C MET A 526 -4.40 21.37 0.07
N THR A 527 -3.31 21.44 -0.71
CA THR A 527 -2.18 20.50 -0.60
C THR A 527 -1.52 20.59 0.78
N SER A 528 -1.35 21.81 1.32
CA SER A 528 -0.79 22.03 2.65
C SER A 528 -1.71 21.47 3.77
N LEU A 529 -3.00 21.80 3.71
CA LEU A 529 -3.99 21.42 4.71
C LEU A 529 -4.29 19.91 4.72
N CYS A 530 -4.41 19.29 3.55
CA CYS A 530 -4.72 17.87 3.38
C CYS A 530 -3.45 17.00 3.20
N ALA A 531 -2.25 17.51 3.52
CA ALA A 531 -1.01 16.73 3.43
C ALA A 531 -1.09 15.46 4.31
N SER A 532 -0.63 14.31 3.79
CA SER A 532 -0.80 13.01 4.44
C SER A 532 -0.26 12.97 5.87
N ARG A 533 0.90 13.59 6.15
CA ARG A 533 1.51 13.66 7.50
C ARG A 533 0.83 14.66 8.45
N SER A 534 -0.11 15.46 7.95
CA SER A 534 -0.94 16.38 8.75
C SER A 534 -2.22 15.73 9.24
N LEU A 535 -2.48 14.46 8.93
CA LEU A 535 -3.65 13.69 9.42
C LEU A 535 -3.24 12.80 10.59
N PRO A 536 -4.14 12.13 11.32
CA PRO A 536 -3.76 11.35 12.50
C PRO A 536 -3.01 10.04 12.20
N GLY A 537 -2.91 9.57 10.95
CA GLY A 537 -2.12 8.38 10.62
C GLY A 537 -2.03 8.07 9.13
N PRO A 538 -1.20 7.07 8.75
CA PRO A 538 -0.77 6.81 7.37
C PRO A 538 -1.89 6.35 6.43
N ASP A 539 -2.97 5.83 6.99
CA ASP A 539 -4.06 5.19 6.25
C ASP A 539 -5.08 6.19 5.70
N ILE A 540 -4.96 7.48 6.05
CA ILE A 540 -5.88 8.52 5.60
C ILE A 540 -5.32 9.14 4.31
N GLY A 541 -5.64 8.52 3.16
CA GLY A 541 -5.35 9.09 1.85
C GLY A 541 -6.29 10.26 1.52
N THR A 542 -5.79 11.34 0.95
CA THR A 542 -6.58 12.53 0.56
C THR A 542 -6.58 12.72 -0.96
N ARG A 543 -7.74 13.12 -1.50
CA ARG A 543 -7.94 13.47 -2.92
C ARG A 543 -8.85 14.69 -3.01
N CYS A 544 -8.39 15.84 -2.50
CA CYS A 544 -9.03 17.12 -2.79
C CYS A 544 -8.51 17.61 -4.15
N ILE A 545 -9.25 17.34 -5.22
CA ILE A 545 -8.84 17.71 -6.58
C ILE A 545 -9.26 19.16 -6.82
N VAL A 546 -8.29 20.01 -7.17
CA VAL A 546 -8.54 21.41 -7.55
C VAL A 546 -8.35 21.56 -9.05
N ASN A 547 -9.43 21.92 -9.74
CA ASN A 547 -9.55 22.15 -11.17
C ASN A 547 -9.57 23.66 -11.47
N ASP A 548 -9.22 24.01 -12.70
CA ASP A 548 -9.44 25.36 -13.22
C ASP A 548 -10.95 25.67 -13.31
N TRP A 549 -11.27 26.96 -13.36
CA TRP A 549 -12.66 27.43 -13.40
C TRP A 549 -13.42 26.80 -14.55
N ASP A 550 -14.61 26.29 -14.23
CA ASP A 550 -15.62 25.83 -15.17
C ASP A 550 -16.94 26.48 -14.77
N ASP A 551 -17.79 26.82 -15.75
CA ASP A 551 -19.01 27.57 -15.47
C ASP A 551 -20.01 26.68 -14.71
N PRO A 552 -20.48 27.12 -13.52
CA PRO A 552 -21.34 26.27 -12.70
C PRO A 552 -22.74 26.13 -13.33
N PRO A 553 -23.39 24.97 -13.19
CA PRO A 553 -24.79 24.81 -13.56
C PRO A 553 -25.71 25.68 -12.67
N VAL A 554 -26.90 26.00 -13.17
CA VAL A 554 -27.86 26.87 -12.45
C VAL A 554 -28.37 26.19 -11.18
N VAL A 555 -28.11 26.81 -10.03
CA VAL A 555 -28.56 26.34 -8.69
C VAL A 555 -29.58 27.31 -8.07
N VAL A 556 -30.57 26.76 -7.38
CA VAL A 556 -31.82 27.49 -7.02
C VAL A 556 -31.82 28.01 -5.57
N GLN A 557 -31.30 27.24 -4.61
CA GLN A 557 -31.23 27.66 -3.20
C GLN A 557 -30.07 28.63 -3.01
N ARG A 558 -30.28 29.77 -2.32
CA ARG A 558 -29.24 30.78 -2.05
C ARG A 558 -29.29 31.27 -0.62
N VAL A 559 -28.13 31.37 0.02
CA VAL A 559 -27.93 31.96 1.34
C VAL A 559 -26.72 32.89 1.26
N THR A 560 -26.86 34.12 1.77
CA THR A 560 -25.77 35.09 1.83
C THR A 560 -25.43 35.37 3.29
N SER A 561 -24.15 35.23 3.64
CA SER A 561 -23.64 35.48 5.00
C SER A 561 -22.19 35.97 4.96
N PRO A 562 -21.67 36.51 6.08
CA PRO A 562 -20.22 36.69 6.25
C PRO A 562 -19.47 35.35 6.08
N ILE A 563 -18.23 35.41 5.59
CA ILE A 563 -17.39 34.22 5.36
C ILE A 563 -17.11 33.45 6.67
N ALA A 564 -16.82 34.17 7.76
CA ALA A 564 -16.56 33.59 9.07
C ALA A 564 -17.78 32.82 9.62
N ASP A 565 -18.98 33.39 9.49
CA ASP A 565 -20.22 32.76 9.93
C ASP A 565 -20.48 31.47 9.15
N LEU A 566 -20.27 31.49 7.83
CA LEU A 566 -20.43 30.31 6.98
C LEU A 566 -19.45 29.19 7.37
N ALA A 567 -18.17 29.51 7.55
CA ALA A 567 -17.16 28.54 7.96
C ALA A 567 -17.47 27.92 9.33
N SER A 568 -17.99 28.74 10.26
CA SER A 568 -18.45 28.30 11.59
C SER A 568 -19.66 27.35 11.49
N ILE A 569 -20.68 27.70 10.72
CA ILE A 569 -21.87 26.88 10.49
C ILE A 569 -21.47 25.52 9.91
N VAL A 570 -20.67 25.51 8.84
CA VAL A 570 -20.21 24.26 8.21
C VAL A 570 -19.45 23.42 9.22
N SER A 571 -18.46 24.00 9.91
CA SER A 571 -17.64 23.26 10.89
C SER A 571 -18.48 22.66 12.04
N GLU A 572 -19.48 23.39 12.53
CA GLU A 572 -20.38 22.92 13.58
C GLU A 572 -21.24 21.73 13.12
N ARG A 573 -21.76 21.76 11.90
CA ARG A 573 -22.50 20.62 11.32
C ARG A 573 -21.62 19.38 11.16
N LEU A 574 -20.39 19.57 10.69
CA LEU A 574 -19.41 18.49 10.56
C LEU A 574 -18.99 17.92 11.92
N ASP A 575 -18.86 18.76 12.95
CA ASP A 575 -18.59 18.31 14.32
C ASP A 575 -19.72 17.42 14.87
N LEU A 576 -20.97 17.84 14.69
CA LEU A 576 -22.14 17.07 15.13
C LEU A 576 -22.26 15.72 14.41
N GLU A 577 -22.00 15.70 13.09
CA GLU A 577 -22.05 14.46 12.33
C GLU A 577 -20.92 13.50 12.68
N THR A 578 -19.71 14.02 12.91
CA THR A 578 -18.59 13.20 13.40
C THR A 578 -18.91 12.59 14.75
N LEU A 579 -19.47 13.37 15.69
CA LEU A 579 -19.89 12.86 16.99
C LEU A 579 -20.98 11.77 16.86
N ARG A 580 -21.96 11.98 15.96
CA ARG A 580 -23.01 10.99 15.69
C ARG A 580 -22.43 9.67 15.17
N GLN A 581 -21.47 9.74 14.23
CA GLN A 581 -20.79 8.56 13.70
C GLN A 581 -19.91 7.88 14.75
N LEU A 582 -19.22 8.65 15.61
CA LEU A 582 -18.48 8.12 16.75
C LEU A 582 -19.41 7.41 17.74
N HIS A 583 -20.57 7.98 18.06
CA HIS A 583 -21.57 7.31 18.88
C HIS A 583 -22.00 5.98 18.29
N GLY A 584 -22.30 5.94 16.98
CA GLY A 584 -22.63 4.70 16.27
C GLY A 584 -21.50 3.68 16.30
N ALA A 585 -20.26 4.11 16.03
CA ALA A 585 -19.10 3.23 16.07
C ALA A 585 -18.82 2.66 17.48
N LEU A 586 -19.07 3.45 18.54
CA LEU A 586 -18.96 2.97 19.91
C LEU A 586 -20.10 2.00 20.26
N TYR A 587 -21.31 2.23 19.76
CA TYR A 587 -22.43 1.29 19.91
C TYR A 587 -22.13 -0.05 19.24
N ASP A 588 -21.53 -0.02 18.04
CA ASP A 588 -21.12 -1.24 17.34
C ASP A 588 -20.16 -2.08 18.20
N VAL A 589 -19.21 -1.43 18.90
CA VAL A 589 -18.14 -2.11 19.66
C VAL A 589 -18.58 -2.50 21.08
N LEU A 590 -19.25 -1.60 21.79
CA LEU A 590 -19.60 -1.74 23.20
C LEU A 590 -21.03 -2.25 23.40
N GLY A 591 -21.89 -2.10 22.39
CA GLY A 591 -23.27 -2.56 22.40
C GLY A 591 -23.43 -3.99 21.88
N PRO A 592 -24.68 -4.44 21.68
CA PRO A 592 -25.01 -5.79 21.22
C PRO A 592 -24.36 -6.24 19.90
N PRO A 593 -24.11 -5.37 18.89
CA PRO A 593 -23.48 -5.79 17.64
C PRO A 593 -22.07 -6.39 17.84
N ASN A 594 -21.37 -5.98 18.90
CA ASN A 594 -20.11 -6.56 19.34
C ASN A 594 -19.03 -6.64 18.23
N VAL A 595 -18.90 -5.58 17.44
CA VAL A 595 -17.92 -5.50 16.35
C VAL A 595 -16.51 -5.43 16.92
N GLU A 596 -15.63 -6.35 16.50
CA GLU A 596 -14.25 -6.39 16.95
C GLU A 596 -13.41 -5.27 16.33
N ILE A 597 -12.58 -4.62 17.17
CA ILE A 597 -11.62 -3.57 16.76
C ILE A 597 -10.17 -3.92 17.12
N GLY A 598 -9.90 -5.20 17.39
CA GLY A 598 -8.61 -5.69 17.87
C GLY A 598 -8.32 -5.38 19.35
N TRP A 599 -9.31 -4.88 20.10
CA TRP A 599 -9.29 -4.79 21.57
C TRP A 599 -10.41 -5.69 22.10
N PRO A 600 -10.14 -6.94 22.49
CA PRO A 600 -11.10 -7.74 23.24
C PRO A 600 -11.45 -7.02 24.56
N ILE A 601 -12.73 -6.87 24.84
CA ILE A 601 -13.23 -6.25 26.08
C ILE A 601 -14.29 -7.17 26.67
N GLU A 602 -14.15 -7.48 27.96
CA GLU A 602 -15.10 -8.29 28.71
C GLU A 602 -16.53 -7.70 28.67
N ALA A 603 -17.55 -8.56 28.64
CA ALA A 603 -18.93 -8.18 28.38
C ALA A 603 -19.50 -7.19 29.40
N ARG A 604 -19.31 -7.43 30.70
CA ARG A 604 -19.76 -6.50 31.76
C ARG A 604 -18.98 -5.19 31.71
N LEU A 605 -17.68 -5.23 31.44
CA LEU A 605 -16.90 -4.01 31.22
C LEU A 605 -17.47 -3.20 30.04
N LYS A 606 -17.85 -3.82 28.92
CA LYS A 606 -18.52 -3.13 27.79
C LYS A 606 -19.77 -2.38 28.21
N GLU A 607 -20.63 -3.01 29.02
CA GLU A 607 -21.85 -2.37 29.53
C GLU A 607 -21.53 -1.12 30.37
N GLN A 608 -20.49 -1.19 31.21
CA GLN A 608 -20.04 -0.04 32.01
C GLN A 608 -19.44 1.08 31.14
N LEU A 609 -18.59 0.73 30.16
CA LEU A 609 -18.02 1.70 29.23
C LEU A 609 -19.12 2.39 28.41
N TRP A 610 -20.11 1.62 27.93
CA TRP A 610 -21.26 2.15 27.22
C TRP A 610 -22.11 3.06 28.12
N SER A 611 -22.38 2.64 29.36
CA SER A 611 -23.07 3.49 30.34
C SER A 611 -22.30 4.78 30.61
N ARG A 612 -20.97 4.74 30.68
CA ARG A 612 -20.14 5.95 30.86
C ARG A 612 -20.21 6.85 29.63
N TRP A 613 -20.17 6.29 28.42
CA TRP A 613 -20.35 7.03 27.18
C TRP A 613 -21.71 7.72 27.12
N LEU A 614 -22.80 7.06 27.54
CA LEU A 614 -24.13 7.67 27.60
C LEU A 614 -24.21 8.87 28.56
N ASN A 615 -23.27 9.02 29.51
CA ASN A 615 -23.15 10.23 30.32
C ASN A 615 -22.35 11.34 29.61
N TRP A 616 -21.32 10.98 28.85
CA TRP A 616 -20.48 11.94 28.11
C TRP A 616 -21.16 12.48 26.85
N HIS A 617 -21.87 11.62 26.12
CA HIS A 617 -22.45 11.93 24.82
C HIS A 617 -23.43 13.13 24.86
N PRO A 618 -24.37 13.25 25.83
CA PRO A 618 -25.24 14.42 25.92
C PRO A 618 -24.48 15.73 26.14
N VAL A 619 -23.40 15.71 26.93
CA VAL A 619 -22.54 16.89 27.17
C VAL A 619 -21.82 17.27 25.88
N LEU A 620 -21.23 16.31 25.17
CA LEU A 620 -20.59 16.53 23.87
C LEU A 620 -21.61 16.99 22.80
N GLN A 621 -22.86 16.56 22.89
CA GLN A 621 -23.90 17.00 21.98
C GLN A 621 -24.35 18.45 22.27
N ALA A 622 -24.47 18.81 23.55
CA ALA A 622 -24.95 20.13 23.98
C ALA A 622 -23.89 21.24 23.92
N GLU A 623 -22.62 20.93 24.18
CA GLU A 623 -21.55 21.92 24.37
C GLU A 623 -20.54 21.92 23.20
N PRO A 624 -20.60 22.89 22.26
CA PRO A 624 -19.75 22.90 21.07
C PRO A 624 -18.25 22.95 21.35
N ALA A 625 -17.83 23.76 22.33
CA ALA A 625 -16.43 23.90 22.70
C ALA A 625 -15.86 22.58 23.26
N THR A 626 -16.61 21.92 24.15
CA THR A 626 -16.26 20.60 24.70
C THR A 626 -16.18 19.55 23.59
N ARG A 627 -17.17 19.51 22.69
CA ARG A 627 -17.23 18.57 21.56
C ARG A 627 -16.00 18.69 20.66
N ARG A 628 -15.72 19.91 20.21
CA ARG A 628 -14.64 20.19 19.26
C ARG A 628 -13.28 19.84 19.86
N ARG A 629 -13.03 20.28 21.09
CA ARG A 629 -11.79 19.97 21.80
C ARG A 629 -11.62 18.47 22.03
N PHE A 630 -12.69 17.80 22.46
CA PHE A 630 -12.68 16.35 22.66
C PHE A 630 -12.29 15.62 21.38
N MET A 631 -13.02 15.82 20.28
CA MET A 631 -12.76 15.12 19.02
C MET A 631 -11.41 15.48 18.40
N LEU A 632 -10.99 16.74 18.49
CA LEU A 632 -9.70 17.16 17.93
C LEU A 632 -8.53 16.48 18.64
N LEU A 633 -8.51 16.49 19.97
CA LEU A 633 -7.39 15.91 20.72
C LEU A 633 -7.33 14.38 20.66
N LEU A 634 -8.41 13.71 20.26
CA LEU A 634 -8.34 12.29 19.87
C LEU A 634 -7.45 12.08 18.63
N VAL A 635 -7.31 13.07 17.75
CA VAL A 635 -6.59 12.96 16.46
C VAL A 635 -5.39 13.89 16.34
N THR A 636 -4.95 14.50 17.44
CA THR A 636 -3.69 15.24 17.48
C THR A 636 -3.06 15.23 18.87
N GLU A 637 -1.73 15.19 18.87
CA GLU A 637 -0.84 15.45 19.99
C GLU A 637 -0.77 16.94 20.38
N GLN A 638 -1.26 17.84 19.53
CA GLN A 638 -1.14 19.28 19.71
C GLN A 638 -2.24 19.83 20.60
N ASP A 639 -1.95 19.94 21.89
CA ASP A 639 -2.80 20.62 22.84
C ASP A 639 -2.56 22.14 22.83
N ARG A 640 -3.44 22.88 22.15
CA ARG A 640 -3.41 24.35 22.09
C ARG A 640 -4.64 24.93 22.75
N ASP A 641 -4.47 26.07 23.42
CA ASP A 641 -5.57 26.85 24.01
C ASP A 641 -6.54 27.33 22.93
N ASN A 642 -6.01 27.79 21.80
CA ASN A 642 -6.80 28.25 20.66
C ASN A 642 -6.81 27.19 19.54
N ILE A 643 -7.98 26.60 19.29
CA ILE A 643 -8.19 25.64 18.21
C ILE A 643 -8.35 26.40 16.90
N THR A 644 -7.36 26.27 16.02
CA THR A 644 -7.42 26.90 14.70
C THR A 644 -8.20 26.04 13.70
N PRO A 645 -8.89 26.63 12.71
CA PRO A 645 -9.68 25.89 11.73
C PRO A 645 -8.89 24.81 10.97
N GLU A 646 -7.60 25.02 10.74
CA GLU A 646 -6.72 24.10 10.00
C GLU A 646 -6.58 22.76 10.71
N LEU A 647 -6.57 22.76 12.05
CA LEU A 647 -6.47 21.53 12.84
C LEU A 647 -7.74 20.65 12.70
N LEU A 648 -8.89 21.26 12.42
CA LEU A 648 -10.16 20.55 12.28
C LEU A 648 -10.22 19.70 11.01
N VAL A 649 -9.34 19.94 10.03
CA VAL A 649 -9.22 19.11 8.81
C VAL A 649 -8.94 17.64 9.14
N ARG A 650 -8.38 17.37 10.33
CA ARG A 650 -8.08 16.01 10.83
C ARG A 650 -9.31 15.24 11.30
N VAL A 651 -10.43 15.92 11.55
CA VAL A 651 -11.60 15.39 12.24
C VAL A 651 -12.72 15.12 11.25
N GLY A 652 -13.03 13.84 11.02
CA GLY A 652 -14.17 13.44 10.21
C GLY A 652 -14.24 11.93 9.96
N PRO A 653 -15.14 11.47 9.08
CA PRO A 653 -15.43 10.05 8.83
C PRO A 653 -14.21 9.16 8.57
N ARG A 654 -13.22 9.62 7.77
CA ARG A 654 -12.02 8.81 7.48
C ARG A 654 -11.09 8.65 8.69
N SER A 655 -11.21 9.51 9.70
CA SER A 655 -10.47 9.40 10.96
C SER A 655 -11.23 8.58 12.02
N LEU A 656 -12.46 8.13 11.72
CA LEU A 656 -13.34 7.47 12.69
C LEU A 656 -12.71 6.21 13.30
N ARG A 657 -12.16 5.34 12.44
CA ARG A 657 -11.48 4.11 12.83
C ARG A 657 -10.05 4.10 12.26
N PRO A 658 -9.02 3.82 13.06
CA PRO A 658 -9.05 3.62 14.51
C PRO A 658 -8.96 4.93 15.34
N PHE A 659 -8.72 6.08 14.70
CA PHE A 659 -8.19 7.29 15.36
C PHE A 659 -9.16 8.04 16.28
N LEU A 660 -10.49 7.92 16.10
CA LEU A 660 -11.46 8.48 17.06
C LEU A 660 -12.00 7.42 18.02
N THR A 661 -12.28 6.22 17.50
CA THR A 661 -12.97 5.15 18.25
C THR A 661 -12.10 4.59 19.38
N LYS A 662 -10.87 4.16 19.09
CA LYS A 662 -9.99 3.55 20.10
C LYS A 662 -9.61 4.49 21.24
N PRO A 663 -9.13 5.73 21.00
CA PRO A 663 -8.81 6.62 22.11
C PRO A 663 -10.05 7.04 22.92
N THR A 664 -11.24 7.07 22.32
CA THR A 664 -12.48 7.27 23.10
C THR A 664 -12.72 6.10 24.06
N ILE A 665 -12.60 4.86 23.59
CA ILE A 665 -12.69 3.67 24.44
C ILE A 665 -11.62 3.69 25.52
N PHE A 666 -10.38 4.07 25.19
CA PHE A 666 -9.30 4.18 26.17
C PHE A 666 -9.64 5.20 27.26
N GLY A 667 -10.13 6.38 26.88
CA GLY A 667 -10.58 7.41 27.83
C GLY A 667 -11.74 6.93 28.72
N LEU A 668 -12.71 6.21 28.15
CA LEU A 668 -13.81 5.60 28.91
C LEU A 668 -13.29 4.55 29.89
N THR A 669 -12.39 3.67 29.45
CA THR A 669 -11.77 2.64 30.30
C THR A 669 -11.03 3.28 31.45
N PHE A 670 -10.25 4.34 31.20
CA PHE A 670 -9.59 5.08 32.27
C PHE A 670 -10.60 5.69 33.23
N ALA A 671 -11.68 6.30 32.73
CA ALA A 671 -12.72 6.90 33.57
C ALA A 671 -13.52 5.90 34.42
N VAL A 672 -13.65 4.65 33.96
CA VAL A 672 -14.39 3.58 34.66
C VAL A 672 -13.48 2.78 35.61
N CYS A 673 -12.25 2.47 35.18
CA CYS A 673 -11.36 1.55 35.90
C CYS A 673 -10.24 2.26 36.69
N SER A 674 -10.05 3.57 36.55
CA SER A 674 -9.16 4.32 37.44
C SER A 674 -9.91 4.86 38.65
N GLU A 675 -9.17 5.34 39.64
CA GLU A 675 -9.74 6.05 40.80
C GLU A 675 -10.17 7.50 40.45
N HIS A 676 -9.99 7.92 39.19
CA HIS A 676 -10.27 9.27 38.71
C HIS A 676 -11.52 9.30 37.82
N ALA A 677 -12.57 9.98 38.28
CA ALA A 677 -13.82 10.15 37.54
C ALA A 677 -13.73 11.23 36.44
N VAL A 678 -12.77 11.11 35.52
CA VAL A 678 -12.55 12.09 34.45
C VAL A 678 -13.74 12.19 33.50
N SER A 679 -13.98 13.38 32.93
CA SER A 679 -15.02 13.66 31.93
C SER A 679 -14.53 14.66 30.89
N PRO A 680 -15.15 14.77 29.70
CA PRO A 680 -14.72 15.70 28.66
C PRO A 680 -14.74 17.16 29.12
N ILE A 681 -13.77 17.95 28.65
CA ILE A 681 -13.63 19.38 28.99
C ILE A 681 -13.43 20.25 27.76
N ALA A 682 -13.82 21.52 27.86
CA ALA A 682 -13.62 22.54 26.82
C ALA A 682 -12.31 23.34 26.96
N VAL A 683 -11.66 23.28 28.12
CA VAL A 683 -10.53 24.14 28.48
C VAL A 683 -9.24 23.31 28.53
N ALA A 684 -8.13 23.92 28.17
CA ALA A 684 -6.81 23.30 28.27
C ALA A 684 -6.30 23.21 29.73
N PRO A 685 -5.45 22.22 30.03
CA PRO A 685 -4.89 21.21 29.12
C PRO A 685 -5.73 19.92 29.03
N GLY A 686 -5.64 19.22 27.89
CA GLY A 686 -6.26 17.90 27.65
C GLY A 686 -7.70 17.93 27.15
N ASN A 687 -8.24 16.76 26.81
CA ASN A 687 -9.64 16.58 26.44
C ASN A 687 -10.51 15.99 27.55
N MET A 688 -9.93 15.62 28.69
CA MET A 688 -10.66 15.11 29.85
C MET A 688 -10.06 15.63 31.15
N ALA A 689 -10.88 15.83 32.19
CA ALA A 689 -10.38 16.07 33.54
C ALA A 689 -11.35 15.61 34.61
N GLY A 690 -10.84 15.40 35.83
CA GLY A 690 -11.63 15.06 37.01
C GLY A 690 -10.75 14.79 38.23
N GLY A 691 -11.20 15.18 39.43
CA GLY A 691 -10.48 14.90 40.67
C GLY A 691 -9.07 15.50 40.74
N GLY A 692 -8.84 16.66 40.10
CA GLY A 692 -7.52 17.32 40.03
C GLY A 692 -6.57 16.79 38.94
N LEU A 693 -6.98 15.76 38.19
CA LEU A 693 -6.19 15.18 37.10
C LEU A 693 -6.69 15.69 35.73
N THR A 694 -5.78 16.11 34.86
CA THR A 694 -6.03 16.40 33.44
C THR A 694 -5.53 15.25 32.58
N GLY A 695 -6.24 14.95 31.49
CA GLY A 695 -5.98 13.81 30.62
C GLY A 695 -6.07 14.13 29.14
N HIS A 696 -5.18 13.51 28.35
CA HIS A 696 -5.17 13.56 26.89
C HIS A 696 -5.34 12.15 26.31
N ALA A 697 -6.57 11.78 25.96
CA ALA A 697 -6.82 10.60 25.14
C ALA A 697 -6.50 10.91 23.68
N CYS A 698 -5.57 10.17 23.09
CA CYS A 698 -5.02 10.45 21.77
C CYS A 698 -4.81 9.17 20.96
N GLY A 699 -5.25 9.22 19.71
CA GLY A 699 -5.23 8.09 18.78
C GLY A 699 -4.26 8.27 17.63
N VAL A 700 -3.37 9.26 17.65
CA VAL A 700 -2.40 9.48 16.54
C VAL A 700 -1.50 8.27 16.33
N GLY A 701 -1.20 7.94 15.08
CA GLY A 701 -0.24 6.91 14.67
C GLY A 701 1.18 7.44 14.43
N TRP A 702 1.38 8.76 14.50
CA TRP A 702 2.69 9.41 14.38
C TRP A 702 2.75 10.67 15.25
N ILE A 703 3.96 11.10 15.56
CA ILE A 703 4.27 12.41 16.16
C ILE A 703 5.28 13.09 15.26
N GLN A 704 5.04 14.37 14.90
CA GLN A 704 5.93 15.14 14.02
C GLN A 704 6.26 14.45 12.68
N GLY A 705 5.29 13.70 12.13
CA GLY A 705 5.43 13.00 10.85
C GLY A 705 6.35 11.77 10.87
N ARG A 706 6.60 11.19 12.06
CA ARG A 706 7.28 9.90 12.27
C ARG A 706 6.39 8.96 13.07
N ASP A 707 6.42 7.66 12.74
CA ASP A 707 5.60 6.64 13.40
C ASP A 707 5.72 6.71 14.92
N LEU A 708 4.58 6.55 15.59
CA LEU A 708 4.50 6.64 17.04
C LEU A 708 5.28 5.49 17.67
N SER A 709 6.28 5.83 18.47
CA SER A 709 7.08 4.90 19.27
C SER A 709 7.22 5.43 20.70
N ALA A 710 7.67 4.57 21.61
CA ALA A 710 7.90 4.97 23.00
C ALA A 710 8.89 6.12 23.11
N GLY A 711 9.94 6.14 22.28
CA GLY A 711 10.94 7.22 22.25
C GLY A 711 10.36 8.58 21.87
N PHE A 712 9.53 8.65 20.82
CA PHE A 712 8.90 9.91 20.42
C PHE A 712 7.81 10.36 21.39
N ALA A 713 7.05 9.41 21.95
CA ALA A 713 6.07 9.72 22.99
C ALA A 713 6.74 10.29 24.25
N ALA A 714 7.91 9.78 24.64
CA ALA A 714 8.68 10.30 25.77
C ALA A 714 9.31 11.68 25.49
N ALA A 715 9.72 11.94 24.25
CA ALA A 715 10.32 13.22 23.86
C ALA A 715 9.29 14.36 23.68
N GLN A 716 8.00 14.03 23.57
CA GLN A 716 6.92 14.98 23.37
C GLN A 716 6.63 15.79 24.65
N ALA A 717 6.49 17.11 24.50
CA ALA A 717 6.13 18.00 25.60
C ALA A 717 4.61 17.95 25.87
N TRP A 718 4.17 16.97 26.64
CA TRP A 718 2.76 16.86 27.02
C TRP A 718 2.39 17.87 28.12
N THR A 719 1.15 18.36 28.05
CA THR A 719 0.60 19.40 28.93
C THR A 719 -0.34 18.85 30.02
N THR A 720 -0.58 17.53 30.04
CA THR A 720 -1.58 16.88 30.91
C THR A 720 -0.96 15.92 31.90
N GLY A 721 -1.64 15.66 33.02
CA GLY A 721 -1.16 14.72 34.03
C GLY A 721 -1.16 13.26 33.55
N VAL A 722 -2.05 12.89 32.63
CA VAL A 722 -2.10 11.56 32.00
C VAL A 722 -2.32 11.64 30.49
N VAL A 723 -1.61 10.82 29.73
CA VAL A 723 -1.72 10.73 28.27
C VAL A 723 -2.01 9.29 27.90
N LEU A 724 -3.12 9.05 27.20
CA LEU A 724 -3.56 7.71 26.79
C LEU A 724 -3.34 7.56 25.29
N LEU A 725 -2.35 6.76 24.88
CA LEU A 725 -1.94 6.63 23.48
C LEU A 725 -2.46 5.32 22.87
N ALA A 726 -3.59 5.42 22.16
CA ALA A 726 -4.31 4.24 21.66
C ALA A 726 -3.62 3.49 20.51
N GLN A 727 -2.62 4.09 19.86
CA GLN A 727 -1.83 3.43 18.80
C GLN A 727 -0.42 3.03 19.25
N LEU A 728 0.00 3.39 20.47
CA LEU A 728 1.30 2.98 21.00
C LEU A 728 1.18 1.56 21.54
N ARG A 729 1.77 0.59 20.82
CA ARG A 729 1.73 -0.84 21.16
C ARG A 729 2.96 -1.33 21.92
N GLU A 730 4.04 -0.55 21.89
CA GLU A 730 5.26 -0.87 22.62
C GLU A 730 5.00 -0.77 24.13
N ALA A 731 5.51 -1.76 24.87
CA ALA A 731 5.53 -1.67 26.33
C ALA A 731 6.34 -0.43 26.71
N PHE A 732 5.67 0.55 27.32
CA PHE A 732 6.31 1.81 27.73
C PHE A 732 7.08 1.55 29.02
N ARG A 733 8.23 0.88 28.90
CA ARG A 733 9.31 1.07 29.87
C ARG A 733 9.94 2.38 29.46
N LEU A 734 9.81 3.43 30.27
CA LEU A 734 10.71 4.57 30.15
C LEU A 734 12.10 3.96 30.11
N ALA A 735 12.73 3.99 28.92
CA ALA A 735 14.12 3.65 28.78
C ALA A 735 14.85 4.44 29.87
N GLU A 736 15.77 3.80 30.58
CA GLU A 736 16.75 4.51 31.40
C GLU A 736 17.17 5.75 30.61
N ARG A 737 16.92 6.92 31.23
CA ARG A 737 17.08 8.24 30.60
C ARG A 737 18.33 8.23 29.72
N ASP A 738 18.16 8.25 28.39
CA ASP A 738 19.18 8.84 27.55
C ASP A 738 19.19 10.31 27.95
N VAL A 739 20.26 10.68 28.67
CA VAL A 739 20.48 12.01 29.21
C VAL A 739 20.30 13.00 28.08
N ARG A 740 19.29 13.87 28.21
CA ARG A 740 19.11 15.02 27.35
C ARG A 740 20.42 15.83 27.38
N PHE A 741 21.10 15.91 26.24
CA PHE A 741 22.44 16.52 26.09
C PHE A 741 22.49 18.01 26.48
N ASP A 742 21.34 18.63 26.74
CA ASP A 742 21.12 20.02 27.10
C ASP A 742 20.96 20.29 28.62
N HIS A 743 21.01 19.27 29.48
CA HIS A 743 20.94 19.43 30.94
C HIS A 743 22.16 18.83 31.66
N ALA A 744 22.86 19.65 32.45
CA ALA A 744 23.82 19.18 33.44
C ALA A 744 23.12 18.94 34.79
N PRO A 745 23.56 17.96 35.61
CA PRO A 745 23.04 17.78 36.97
C PRO A 745 23.22 19.06 37.79
N GLY A 746 22.13 19.69 38.20
CA GLY A 746 22.14 20.89 39.06
C GLY A 746 21.73 22.21 38.40
N ASP A 747 21.31 22.22 37.13
CA ASP A 747 20.76 23.45 36.53
C ASP A 747 19.42 23.87 37.17
N PRO A 748 19.22 25.16 37.50
CA PRO A 748 17.96 25.65 38.05
C PRO A 748 16.86 25.64 36.97
N ALA A 749 15.63 25.32 37.38
CA ALA A 749 14.45 25.29 36.53
C ALA A 749 14.26 26.64 35.81
N LYS A 750 14.13 26.61 34.49
CA LYS A 750 13.78 27.77 33.67
C LYS A 750 12.26 27.89 33.60
N VAL A 751 11.77 29.10 33.40
CA VAL A 751 10.34 29.39 33.28
C VAL A 751 9.75 28.59 32.11
N GLY A 752 8.89 27.62 32.41
CA GLY A 752 8.34 26.64 31.46
C GLY A 752 8.62 25.17 31.81
N ASP A 753 9.50 24.90 32.77
CA ASP A 753 9.79 23.54 33.24
C ASP A 753 8.69 23.02 34.17
N VAL A 754 8.16 21.84 33.84
CA VAL A 754 7.20 21.10 34.67
C VAL A 754 7.95 20.51 35.86
N LEU A 755 7.48 20.76 37.09
CA LEU A 755 8.05 20.17 38.31
C LEU A 755 8.05 18.62 38.18
N SER A 756 9.04 17.92 38.77
CA SER A 756 9.18 16.46 38.61
C SER A 756 7.99 15.65 39.18
N ASP A 757 7.18 16.26 40.04
CA ASP A 757 5.91 15.73 40.56
C ASP A 757 4.73 15.95 39.60
N GLN A 758 4.91 16.71 38.52
CA GLN A 758 3.90 17.07 37.51
C GLN A 758 4.18 16.52 36.10
N GLU A 759 5.20 15.67 35.91
CA GLU A 759 5.45 15.06 34.59
C GLU A 759 4.18 14.34 34.04
N PRO A 760 4.02 14.21 32.73
CA PRO A 760 2.89 13.48 32.14
C PRO A 760 3.06 11.95 32.32
N LEU A 761 2.05 11.24 32.84
CA LEU A 761 2.04 9.77 32.80
C LEU A 761 1.51 9.30 31.44
N VAL A 762 2.41 8.82 30.58
CA VAL A 762 2.04 8.23 29.29
C VAL A 762 1.68 6.76 29.49
N ILE A 763 0.47 6.37 29.09
CA ILE A 763 -0.05 5.01 29.17
C ILE A 763 -0.27 4.49 27.73
N PRO A 764 0.48 3.47 27.28
CA PRO A 764 0.31 2.86 25.98
C PRO A 764 -0.89 1.89 25.97
N ALA A 765 -1.40 1.58 24.78
CA ALA A 765 -2.30 0.45 24.57
C ALA A 765 -1.46 -0.81 24.22
N ASP A 766 -0.56 -1.18 25.12
CA ASP A 766 0.33 -2.33 24.97
C ASP A 766 -0.39 -3.66 25.23
N GLU A 767 0.34 -4.77 25.13
CA GLU A 767 -0.20 -6.11 25.33
C GLU A 767 -0.83 -6.29 26.72
N LEU A 768 -0.26 -5.69 27.77
CA LEU A 768 -0.78 -5.80 29.13
C LEU A 768 -2.11 -5.06 29.30
N PHE A 769 -2.23 -3.87 28.70
CA PHE A 769 -3.50 -3.15 28.64
C PHE A 769 -4.58 -3.97 27.94
N VAL A 770 -4.26 -4.57 26.80
CA VAL A 770 -5.22 -5.38 26.02
C VAL A 770 -5.63 -6.65 26.77
N ILE A 771 -4.70 -7.35 27.40
CA ILE A 771 -5.00 -8.51 28.26
C ILE A 771 -5.91 -8.10 29.42
N ALA A 772 -5.67 -6.95 30.04
CA ALA A 772 -6.48 -6.47 31.15
C ALA A 772 -7.91 -6.07 30.71
N LEU A 773 -8.07 -5.52 29.51
CA LEU A 773 -9.39 -5.26 28.91
C LEU A 773 -10.19 -6.55 28.69
N GLU A 774 -9.53 -7.60 28.18
CA GLU A 774 -10.14 -8.92 27.94
C GLU A 774 -10.54 -9.61 29.24
N ALA A 775 -9.69 -9.50 30.27
CA ALA A 775 -9.93 -10.07 31.60
C ALA A 775 -11.00 -9.31 32.41
N GLY A 776 -11.34 -8.08 32.00
CA GLY A 776 -12.44 -7.28 32.56
C GLY A 776 -12.04 -6.32 33.68
N GLU A 777 -13.06 -5.69 34.27
CA GLU A 777 -12.94 -4.51 35.13
C GLU A 777 -11.89 -4.65 36.25
N GLN A 778 -11.91 -5.76 37.00
CA GLN A 778 -10.99 -5.95 38.13
C GLN A 778 -9.53 -6.04 37.68
N SER A 779 -9.25 -6.74 36.58
CA SER A 779 -7.90 -6.84 36.02
C SER A 779 -7.43 -5.48 35.51
N MET A 780 -8.32 -4.75 34.84
CA MET A 780 -8.04 -3.40 34.35
C MET A 780 -7.78 -2.39 35.48
N GLN A 781 -8.54 -2.46 36.58
CA GLN A 781 -8.30 -1.66 37.79
C GLN A 781 -6.92 -1.97 38.39
N GLN A 782 -6.55 -3.25 38.50
CA GLN A 782 -5.23 -3.66 39.00
C GLN A 782 -4.11 -3.17 38.09
N HIS A 783 -4.27 -3.30 36.77
CA HIS A 783 -3.32 -2.80 35.79
C HIS A 783 -3.09 -1.29 35.94
N LEU A 784 -4.15 -0.48 35.91
CA LEU A 784 -4.03 0.97 36.05
C LEU A 784 -3.44 1.38 37.40
N ARG A 785 -3.85 0.74 38.50
CA ARG A 785 -3.24 0.99 39.83
C ARG A 785 -1.76 0.66 39.84
N SER A 786 -1.34 -0.44 39.22
CA SER A 786 0.07 -0.84 39.15
C SER A 786 0.92 0.19 38.38
N VAL A 787 0.38 0.71 37.27
CA VAL A 787 1.04 1.75 36.46
C VAL A 787 1.17 3.06 37.26
N ILE A 788 0.10 3.48 37.94
CA ILE A 788 0.10 4.71 38.76
C ILE A 788 1.02 4.56 39.99
N GLN A 789 1.00 3.41 40.67
CA GLN A 789 1.85 3.13 41.83
C GLN A 789 3.33 3.04 41.46
N TRP A 790 3.66 2.35 40.37
CA TRP A 790 5.03 2.27 39.85
C TRP A 790 5.62 3.66 39.63
N ARG A 791 4.82 4.58 39.09
CA ARG A 791 5.19 5.99 38.93
C ARG A 791 5.47 6.68 40.26
N ALA A 792 4.58 6.53 41.24
CA ALA A 792 4.75 7.15 42.56
C ALA A 792 6.01 6.65 43.28
N THR A 793 6.37 5.37 43.11
CA THR A 793 7.60 4.78 43.67
C THR A 793 8.86 5.29 42.96
N ASN A 794 8.87 5.37 41.63
CA ASN A 794 10.03 5.85 40.87
C ASN A 794 10.28 7.36 41.05
N ASN A 795 9.22 8.17 41.19
CA ASN A 795 9.37 9.59 41.49
C ASN A 795 9.98 9.81 42.88
N ARG A 796 9.63 8.98 43.88
CA ARG A 796 10.29 9.01 45.20
C ARG A 796 11.76 8.60 45.14
N ALA A 797 12.08 7.54 44.40
CA ALA A 797 13.46 7.06 44.23
C ALA A 797 14.36 8.01 43.39
N SER A 798 13.77 8.95 42.65
CA SER A 798 14.51 9.97 41.88
C SER A 798 14.70 11.30 42.66
N LEU A 799 14.03 11.44 43.81
CA LEU A 799 14.09 12.60 44.71
C LEU A 799 14.94 12.34 45.97
N GLU A 800 15.20 11.07 46.29
CA GLU A 800 16.23 10.60 47.22
C GLU A 800 17.57 10.41 46.49
#